data_AF-A0A811SBE3-F1
#
_entry.id   AF-A0A811SBE3-F1
#
_cell.length_a   1.000
_cell.length_b   1.000
_cell.length_c   1.000
_cell.angle_alpha   90.00
_cell.angle_beta   90.00
_cell.angle_gamma   90.00
#
_symmetry.space_group_name_H-M   'P 1'
#
loop_
_entity.id
_entity.type
_entity.pdbx_description
1 polymer ?
#
loop_
_entity_poly.entity_id
_entity_poly.type
_entity_poly.pdbx_seq_one_letter_code
_entity_poly.pdbx_strand_id
1 'polypeptide(L)'
;MNSWLTISPVINSVLASLVLMAAESENGNCNAWAARDPSGVLSPYKFNRRAVQNSDVALKIIYCGVCYADVGWTRNMHNDSKYPLVPGREIAGVVTQVGKDVKGFKVGDHVGVGTYVNSCRDCENCNSSLENHCPERVFTFNGIDTDGTVTKGGYSTHIVVHERYCFQIPDGYPLAKAAPLLCAGITVYTPMMRHNMNQPGKSLGVIGLGGLGHMAVKFGKAFGLKVTVLSTSESKRDEAINLLGADNFVISSDTQQMESLKNSLHFIVDTASGDHPFDLYLSLLKVGGVMTLVGFPSEIKMHPASLLLGARSLSGSVVGGTKDIQEMVNFCAANKIYPEIEIIKIDYINEALARLVNRDVKYRFVIDIVNSFNLVLMAAESENGNCNAWAARDPSGVLSPYKFNRRAVQNSDVALKIIYCGVCYADVGWTRNMHNDSKYPLVPGHEIAGVVTQVGKDVKGFKVGDHVGVGTYVNSCRDCENCNSSLENHCPERVFTFNGIDTDGTVTKGGYSTHIVVHERYCFQIPDGYPLAKAAPLLCAGITVYTPMMRHNMNQPGKSLGVIGLGGLGHMAVKFGKAFGLKVTVLSTSESKRDEAINLLGADNFVISSDTQQMESLKNSLHFIVDTASGDHPFDPYLSLLKVGGVMAIVGFPSEIQMHPASLSRGAWTLSGSVTGGTKDIQEMLNFCAANKIYPEIEIIKIDYINEALTRLVNRDVKYRFVIDIENSFK
;
A
#
# COMPACT_ATOMS: atom_id res chain seq x y z
N MET A 1 13.31 35.62 82.57
CA MET A 1 12.42 36.18 81.54
C MET A 1 13.06 35.80 80.21
N ASN A 2 12.56 34.81 79.47
CA ASN A 2 11.25 34.71 78.81
C ASN A 2 11.20 35.63 77.56
N SER A 3 10.91 35.13 76.35
CA SER A 3 10.62 33.74 75.96
C SER A 3 10.64 33.50 74.43
N TRP A 4 10.72 32.21 74.05
CA TRP A 4 10.35 31.61 72.76
C TRP A 4 11.09 32.00 71.47
N LEU A 5 12.08 31.17 71.13
CA LEU A 5 12.40 30.80 69.74
C LEU A 5 11.49 29.65 69.30
N THR A 6 10.88 29.73 68.12
CA THR A 6 10.19 28.60 67.45
C THR A 6 10.38 28.68 65.92
N ILE A 7 11.48 28.12 65.42
CA ILE A 7 11.66 27.86 63.98
C ILE A 7 11.05 26.49 63.65
N SER A 8 10.31 26.40 62.55
CA SER A 8 9.49 25.23 62.20
C SER A 8 10.33 23.97 61.89
N PRO A 9 9.94 22.75 62.36
CA PRO A 9 10.68 21.51 62.09
C PRO A 9 10.75 21.09 60.61
N VAL A 10 9.91 21.66 59.75
CA VAL A 10 9.67 21.21 58.36
C VAL A 10 10.90 21.34 57.44
N ILE A 11 11.87 22.19 57.79
CA ILE A 11 13.03 22.47 56.91
C ILE A 11 14.14 21.39 57.02
N ASN A 12 14.26 20.70 58.17
CA ASN A 12 15.30 19.66 58.35
C ASN A 12 14.88 18.27 57.86
N SER A 13 13.58 17.97 57.72
CA SER A 13 13.12 16.67 57.22
C SER A 13 13.29 16.50 55.70
N VAL A 14 13.25 17.60 54.94
CA VAL A 14 13.40 17.60 53.47
C VAL A 14 14.85 17.33 53.05
N LEU A 15 15.84 17.90 53.76
CA LEU A 15 17.26 17.67 53.47
C LEU A 15 17.76 16.32 53.98
N ALA A 16 17.22 15.78 55.08
CA ALA A 16 17.56 14.43 55.55
C ALA A 16 17.12 13.32 54.56
N SER A 17 15.97 13.52 53.90
CA SER A 17 15.41 12.55 52.93
C SER A 17 16.20 12.45 51.62
N LEU A 18 17.13 13.38 51.36
CA LEU A 18 17.99 13.39 50.16
C LEU A 18 19.35 12.70 50.33
N VAL A 19 19.70 12.27 51.55
CA VAL A 19 20.95 11.53 51.85
C VAL A 19 20.68 10.03 52.09
N LEU A 20 19.43 9.64 52.30
CA LEU A 20 18.99 8.25 52.56
C LEU A 20 18.38 7.55 51.31
N MET A 21 18.98 7.77 50.14
CA MET A 21 18.78 6.93 48.94
C MET A 21 20.07 6.24 48.46
N ALA A 22 21.04 6.08 49.37
CA ALA A 22 22.36 5.52 49.08
C ALA A 22 22.77 4.33 49.98
N ALA A 23 21.83 3.75 50.76
CA ALA A 23 22.01 2.47 51.45
C ALA A 23 20.67 1.86 51.85
N GLU A 24 20.20 0.85 51.09
CA GLU A 24 19.61 -0.40 51.62
C GLU A 24 19.22 -1.32 50.44
N SER A 25 19.80 -2.52 50.41
CA SER A 25 19.79 -3.40 49.24
C SER A 25 19.04 -4.70 49.49
N GLU A 26 17.79 -4.77 49.03
CA GLU A 26 17.13 -6.04 48.74
C GLU A 26 16.70 -6.10 47.26
N ASN A 27 17.59 -6.72 46.46
CA ASN A 27 17.35 -7.37 45.17
C ASN A 27 16.69 -6.58 44.01
N GLY A 28 16.92 -5.28 43.90
CA GLY A 28 16.66 -4.57 42.63
C GLY A 28 17.27 -3.18 42.53
N ASN A 29 18.09 -2.94 41.51
CA ASN A 29 18.62 -1.59 41.17
C ASN A 29 17.61 -0.71 40.40
N CYS A 30 16.54 -1.28 39.85
CA CYS A 30 15.55 -0.59 39.03
C CYS A 30 14.15 -0.71 39.64
N ASN A 31 13.53 0.42 39.99
CA ASN A 31 12.11 0.50 40.30
C ASN A 31 11.29 0.64 39.01
N ALA A 32 10.12 -0.02 38.96
CA ALA A 32 9.24 -0.09 37.80
C ALA A 32 7.79 -0.41 38.19
N TRP A 33 6.89 -0.42 37.21
CA TRP A 33 5.55 -1.00 37.29
C TRP A 33 5.43 -2.17 36.32
N ALA A 34 4.88 -3.30 36.77
CA ALA A 34 4.77 -4.52 35.98
C ALA A 34 3.38 -5.17 36.09
N ALA A 35 2.95 -5.78 35.00
CA ALA A 35 1.88 -6.78 35.00
C ALA A 35 2.48 -8.13 35.41
N ARG A 36 1.68 -8.97 36.06
CA ARG A 36 2.13 -10.26 36.64
C ARG A 36 1.37 -11.45 36.04
N ASP A 37 0.28 -11.18 35.35
CA ASP A 37 -0.68 -12.11 34.78
C ASP A 37 -1.55 -11.39 33.71
N PRO A 38 -2.35 -12.11 32.90
CA PRO A 38 -3.17 -11.53 31.84
C PRO A 38 -4.31 -10.58 32.24
N SER A 39 -4.52 -10.26 33.52
CA SER A 39 -5.40 -9.13 33.88
C SER A 39 -4.87 -7.79 33.36
N GLY A 40 -3.55 -7.70 33.17
CA GLY A 40 -2.84 -6.49 32.78
C GLY A 40 -2.81 -5.41 33.85
N VAL A 41 -3.19 -5.72 35.09
CA VAL A 41 -3.09 -4.79 36.22
C VAL A 41 -1.61 -4.56 36.54
N LEU A 42 -1.18 -3.32 36.35
CA LEU A 42 0.17 -2.86 36.66
C LEU A 42 0.28 -2.54 38.15
N SER A 43 1.40 -2.95 38.75
CA SER A 43 1.72 -2.65 40.16
C SER A 43 3.24 -2.52 40.35
N PRO A 44 3.71 -1.86 41.43
CA PRO A 44 5.14 -1.67 41.68
C PRO A 44 5.94 -2.97 41.64
N TYR A 45 7.13 -2.89 41.06
CA TYR A 45 8.05 -4.01 40.82
C TYR A 45 9.50 -3.54 40.89
N LYS A 46 10.39 -4.39 41.41
CA LYS A 46 11.84 -4.17 41.45
C LYS A 46 12.54 -5.26 40.64
N PHE A 47 13.58 -4.88 39.89
CA PHE A 47 14.45 -5.83 39.20
C PHE A 47 15.87 -5.27 39.04
N ASN A 48 16.81 -6.11 38.59
CA ASN A 48 18.15 -5.68 38.23
C ASN A 48 18.24 -5.45 36.71
N ARG A 49 18.58 -4.22 36.31
CA ARG A 49 18.98 -3.86 34.95
C ARG A 49 20.41 -4.34 34.72
N ARG A 50 20.68 -4.90 33.53
CA ARG A 50 22.02 -5.37 33.11
C ARG A 50 23.05 -4.24 33.07
N ALA A 51 24.32 -4.60 33.15
CA ALA A 51 25.43 -3.64 33.03
C ALA A 51 25.54 -3.06 31.61
N VAL A 52 26.15 -1.87 31.53
CA VAL A 52 26.50 -1.17 30.29
C VAL A 52 27.69 -1.88 29.64
N GLN A 53 27.47 -2.48 28.46
CA GLN A 53 28.53 -3.05 27.62
C GLN A 53 29.18 -1.95 26.76
N ASN A 54 30.18 -2.31 25.97
CA ASN A 54 31.02 -1.33 25.28
C ASN A 54 30.28 -0.39 24.31
N SER A 55 29.20 -0.85 23.68
CA SER A 55 28.39 -0.09 22.71
C SER A 55 27.01 0.29 23.24
N ASP A 56 26.80 0.24 24.57
CA ASP A 56 25.53 0.62 25.19
C ASP A 56 25.51 2.08 25.67
N VAL A 57 24.31 2.65 25.67
CA VAL A 57 23.95 3.90 26.34
C VAL A 57 22.98 3.58 27.47
N ALA A 58 23.27 4.07 28.67
CA ALA A 58 22.33 4.08 29.79
C ALA A 58 21.70 5.47 29.94
N LEU A 59 20.39 5.52 30.17
CA LEU A 59 19.66 6.76 30.42
C LEU A 59 18.68 6.61 31.58
N LYS A 60 18.55 7.68 32.36
CA LYS A 60 17.45 7.89 33.29
C LYS A 60 16.21 8.24 32.48
N ILE A 61 15.11 7.55 32.73
CA ILE A 61 13.83 7.84 32.08
C ILE A 61 13.18 9.02 32.80
N ILE A 62 12.69 10.00 32.02
CA ILE A 62 11.94 11.16 32.52
C ILE A 62 10.47 11.05 32.13
N TYR A 63 10.18 10.63 30.89
CA TYR A 63 8.83 10.38 30.40
C TYR A 63 8.75 9.07 29.61
N CYS A 64 7.61 8.40 29.67
CA CYS A 64 7.25 7.34 28.75
C CYS A 64 5.87 7.61 28.15
N GLY A 65 5.71 7.40 26.85
CA GLY A 65 4.41 7.34 26.19
C GLY A 65 3.69 6.02 26.47
N VAL A 66 2.35 6.05 26.44
CA VAL A 66 1.44 4.92 26.57
C VAL A 66 0.71 4.73 25.24
N CYS A 67 0.71 3.52 24.70
CA CYS A 67 0.01 3.15 23.48
C CYS A 67 -0.90 1.94 23.68
N TYR A 68 -1.79 1.68 22.71
CA TYR A 68 -2.71 0.55 22.79
C TYR A 68 -1.99 -0.81 22.80
N ALA A 69 -0.75 -0.89 22.29
CA ALA A 69 0.04 -2.12 22.41
C ALA A 69 0.49 -2.40 23.84
N ASP A 70 0.60 -1.40 24.73
CA ASP A 70 0.89 -1.65 26.15
C ASP A 70 -0.30 -2.38 26.80
N VAL A 71 -1.55 -2.05 26.43
CA VAL A 71 -2.75 -2.84 26.80
C VAL A 71 -2.68 -4.26 26.22
N GLY A 72 -2.34 -4.38 24.93
CA GLY A 72 -2.29 -5.66 24.22
C GLY A 72 -1.29 -6.64 24.85
N TRP A 73 -0.12 -6.16 25.25
CA TRP A 73 0.90 -6.97 25.91
C TRP A 73 0.60 -7.23 27.39
N THR A 74 0.13 -6.25 28.17
CA THR A 74 -0.17 -6.53 29.60
C THR A 74 -1.34 -7.49 29.77
N ARG A 75 -2.28 -7.55 28.81
CA ARG A 75 -3.43 -8.47 28.82
C ARG A 75 -3.24 -9.75 28.00
N ASN A 76 -2.02 -10.04 27.56
CA ASN A 76 -1.67 -11.21 26.74
C ASN A 76 -2.50 -11.41 25.45
N MET A 77 -2.94 -10.33 24.78
CA MET A 77 -3.75 -10.41 23.56
C MET A 77 -3.03 -11.05 22.35
N HIS A 78 -1.75 -11.39 22.50
CA HIS A 78 -0.91 -12.07 21.51
C HIS A 78 -0.41 -13.45 21.96
N ASN A 79 -0.82 -13.94 23.14
CA ASN A 79 -0.43 -15.23 23.73
C ASN A 79 1.09 -15.48 23.91
N ASP A 80 1.93 -14.43 23.95
CA ASP A 80 3.40 -14.51 24.09
C ASP A 80 3.97 -13.63 25.24
N SER A 81 3.14 -13.25 26.22
CA SER A 81 3.53 -12.29 27.27
C SER A 81 4.28 -12.97 28.43
N LYS A 82 5.50 -12.49 28.69
CA LYS A 82 6.47 -13.08 29.62
C LYS A 82 6.48 -12.27 30.91
N TYR A 83 5.69 -12.71 31.89
CA TYR A 83 5.54 -12.02 33.18
C TYR A 83 6.71 -12.30 34.15
N PRO A 84 7.10 -11.35 35.03
CA PRO A 84 6.54 -9.99 35.17
C PRO A 84 6.93 -9.06 34.01
N LEU A 85 5.91 -8.48 33.37
CA LEU A 85 6.05 -7.67 32.15
C LEU A 85 6.01 -6.19 32.51
N VAL A 86 7.13 -5.49 32.29
CA VAL A 86 7.23 -4.02 32.39
C VAL A 86 7.06 -3.45 30.98
N PRO A 87 5.95 -2.75 30.66
CA PRO A 87 5.68 -2.22 29.33
C PRO A 87 6.33 -0.83 29.12
N GLY A 88 5.92 -0.11 28.07
CA GLY A 88 6.45 1.19 27.68
C GLY A 88 7.57 1.10 26.65
N ARG A 89 7.38 1.75 25.50
CA ARG A 89 8.27 1.68 24.32
C ARG A 89 8.42 3.03 23.57
N GLU A 90 8.21 4.10 24.33
CA GLU A 90 8.11 5.49 23.88
C GLU A 90 8.86 6.35 24.90
N ILE A 91 10.14 6.09 25.06
CA ILE A 91 10.94 6.56 26.20
C ILE A 91 11.63 7.87 25.83
N ALA A 92 11.56 8.88 26.70
CA ALA A 92 12.41 10.07 26.64
C ALA A 92 13.14 10.25 27.98
N GLY A 93 14.43 10.54 27.92
CA GLY A 93 15.32 10.50 29.07
C GLY A 93 16.61 11.29 28.90
N VAL A 94 17.50 11.12 29.88
CA VAL A 94 18.81 11.78 29.95
C VAL A 94 19.91 10.73 30.14
N VAL A 95 20.95 10.76 29.32
CA VAL A 95 22.08 9.80 29.39
C VAL A 95 22.80 9.91 30.74
N THR A 96 22.96 8.78 31.42
CA THR A 96 23.68 8.65 32.70
C THR A 96 25.03 7.94 32.58
N GLN A 97 25.21 7.08 31.56
CA GLN A 97 26.47 6.38 31.30
C GLN A 97 26.54 5.98 29.82
N VAL A 98 27.75 5.92 29.26
CA VAL A 98 28.02 5.37 27.92
C VAL A 98 29.11 4.30 27.99
N GLY A 99 29.06 3.32 27.09
CA GLY A 99 30.09 2.31 26.91
C GLY A 99 31.34 2.87 26.21
N LYS A 100 32.47 2.19 26.36
CA LYS A 100 33.79 2.65 25.88
C LYS A 100 33.95 2.80 24.36
N ASP A 101 33.09 2.16 23.57
CA ASP A 101 33.14 2.18 22.10
C ASP A 101 32.10 3.14 21.50
N VAL A 102 31.16 3.65 22.32
CA VAL A 102 30.13 4.62 21.94
C VAL A 102 30.75 5.96 21.56
N LYS A 103 30.25 6.56 20.48
CA LYS A 103 30.74 7.87 19.97
C LYS A 103 29.64 8.90 19.71
N GLY A 104 28.38 8.47 19.61
CA GLY A 104 27.25 9.37 19.33
C GLY A 104 26.74 10.19 20.52
N PHE A 105 27.07 9.77 21.76
CA PHE A 105 26.40 10.23 22.98
C PHE A 105 27.40 10.49 24.12
N LYS A 106 27.03 11.40 25.03
CA LYS A 106 27.73 11.71 26.30
C LYS A 106 26.72 11.82 27.45
N VAL A 107 27.22 11.70 28.69
CA VAL A 107 26.42 11.91 29.90
C VAL A 107 25.81 13.32 29.91
N GLY A 108 24.51 13.40 30.21
CA GLY A 108 23.72 14.63 30.15
C GLY A 108 22.93 14.83 28.85
N ASP A 109 23.18 14.06 27.79
CA ASP A 109 22.42 14.19 26.54
C ASP A 109 20.94 13.83 26.70
N HIS A 110 20.08 14.63 26.07
CA HIS A 110 18.65 14.33 25.90
C HIS A 110 18.47 13.27 24.82
N VAL A 111 17.89 12.12 25.19
CA VAL A 111 17.79 10.95 24.30
C VAL A 111 16.45 10.21 24.41
N GLY A 112 16.09 9.55 23.32
CA GLY A 112 14.91 8.70 23.20
C GLY A 112 15.24 7.23 22.97
N VAL A 113 14.32 6.34 23.35
CA VAL A 113 14.33 4.91 22.99
C VAL A 113 12.93 4.50 22.51
N GLY A 114 12.86 3.84 21.36
CA GLY A 114 11.62 3.43 20.70
C GLY A 114 11.18 2.00 21.01
N THR A 115 10.72 1.29 19.97
CA THR A 115 10.15 -0.07 20.06
C THR A 115 11.20 -1.21 20.05
N TYR A 116 12.44 -0.92 19.65
CA TYR A 116 13.53 -1.89 19.58
C TYR A 116 14.75 -1.37 20.33
N VAL A 117 15.57 -2.28 20.88
CA VAL A 117 16.80 -1.97 21.64
C VAL A 117 18.05 -2.70 21.12
N ASN A 118 17.88 -3.71 20.26
CA ASN A 118 19.00 -4.44 19.66
C ASN A 118 18.60 -5.19 18.36
N SER A 119 19.58 -5.72 17.63
CA SER A 119 19.40 -6.72 16.56
C SER A 119 20.72 -7.44 16.23
N CYS A 120 20.72 -8.32 15.21
CA CYS A 120 21.95 -8.86 14.63
C CYS A 120 22.88 -7.77 14.05
N ARG A 121 22.35 -6.58 13.73
CA ARG A 121 23.04 -5.39 13.21
C ARG A 121 23.72 -5.53 11.83
N ASP A 122 23.76 -6.73 11.23
CA ASP A 122 24.53 -7.05 10.01
C ASP A 122 23.73 -7.65 8.83
N CYS A 123 22.45 -8.02 9.01
CA CYS A 123 21.64 -8.52 7.88
C CYS A 123 21.30 -7.43 6.85
N GLU A 124 20.83 -7.82 5.66
CA GLU A 124 20.40 -6.91 4.57
C GLU A 124 19.49 -5.78 5.08
N ASN A 125 18.53 -6.10 5.95
CA ASN A 125 17.62 -5.12 6.55
C ASN A 125 18.36 -4.15 7.49
N CYS A 126 19.26 -4.64 8.35
CA CYS A 126 20.04 -3.78 9.25
C CYS A 126 20.99 -2.84 8.51
N ASN A 127 21.68 -3.34 7.50
CA ASN A 127 22.60 -2.54 6.69
C ASN A 127 21.85 -1.55 5.76
N SER A 128 20.55 -1.76 5.55
CA SER A 128 19.63 -0.83 4.87
C SER A 128 18.89 0.13 5.80
N SER A 129 19.26 0.21 7.10
CA SER A 129 18.56 1.01 8.13
C SER A 129 17.08 0.61 8.37
N LEU A 130 16.74 -0.66 8.12
CA LEU A 130 15.43 -1.29 8.32
C LEU A 130 15.48 -2.30 9.48
N GLU A 131 16.11 -1.94 10.60
CA GLU A 131 16.26 -2.85 11.76
C GLU A 131 14.92 -3.32 12.35
N ASN A 132 13.86 -2.53 12.16
CA ASN A 132 12.48 -2.87 12.50
C ASN A 132 11.96 -4.14 11.78
N HIS A 133 12.57 -4.52 10.65
CA HIS A 133 12.30 -5.76 9.91
C HIS A 133 13.43 -6.80 10.04
N CYS A 134 14.43 -6.61 10.91
CA CYS A 134 15.45 -7.64 11.17
C CYS A 134 14.80 -8.89 11.82
N PRO A 135 15.12 -10.13 11.38
CA PRO A 135 14.62 -11.35 12.02
C PRO A 135 14.94 -11.40 13.53
N GLU A 136 16.18 -11.08 13.89
CA GLU A 136 16.71 -11.10 15.27
C GLU A 136 16.54 -9.76 16.02
N ARG A 137 15.52 -8.97 15.68
CA ARG A 137 15.26 -7.69 16.38
C ARG A 137 14.78 -7.91 17.82
N VAL A 138 15.36 -7.18 18.76
CA VAL A 138 15.01 -7.24 20.19
C VAL A 138 14.09 -6.07 20.52
N PHE A 139 12.88 -6.37 20.98
CA PHE A 139 11.91 -5.39 21.46
C PHE A 139 12.35 -4.76 22.80
N THR A 140 11.93 -3.51 23.05
CA THR A 140 12.22 -2.76 24.30
C THR A 140 11.64 -3.43 25.57
N PHE A 141 10.62 -4.26 25.42
CA PHE A 141 10.13 -5.17 26.43
C PHE A 141 9.61 -6.48 25.81
N ASN A 142 9.51 -7.55 26.61
CA ASN A 142 9.05 -8.89 26.22
C ASN A 142 9.96 -9.66 25.21
N GLY A 143 10.91 -8.99 24.56
CA GLY A 143 12.01 -9.63 23.83
C GLY A 143 13.10 -10.18 24.76
N ILE A 144 13.97 -11.03 24.23
CA ILE A 144 15.17 -11.53 24.92
C ILE A 144 16.37 -10.67 24.51
N ASP A 145 17.12 -10.12 25.47
CA ASP A 145 18.36 -9.36 25.19
C ASP A 145 19.56 -10.32 25.06
N THR A 146 20.70 -9.75 24.63
CA THR A 146 22.01 -10.38 24.47
C THR A 146 22.57 -11.10 25.69
N ASP A 147 22.05 -10.84 26.90
CA ASP A 147 22.39 -11.55 28.13
C ASP A 147 21.42 -12.70 28.47
N GLY A 148 20.48 -13.00 27.58
CA GLY A 148 19.43 -14.01 27.78
C GLY A 148 18.26 -13.56 28.66
N THR A 149 18.26 -12.33 29.18
CA THR A 149 17.19 -11.84 30.06
C THR A 149 16.00 -11.29 29.27
N VAL A 150 14.80 -11.37 29.86
CA VAL A 150 13.60 -10.73 29.31
C VAL A 150 13.69 -9.22 29.51
N THR A 151 13.72 -8.48 28.40
CA THR A 151 13.70 -7.02 28.33
C THR A 151 12.51 -6.39 29.05
N LYS A 152 12.72 -5.19 29.61
CA LYS A 152 11.77 -4.49 30.49
C LYS A 152 11.73 -3.00 30.12
N GLY A 153 10.53 -2.50 29.85
CA GLY A 153 10.31 -1.26 29.13
C GLY A 153 10.40 0.02 29.94
N GLY A 154 9.79 1.06 29.37
CA GLY A 154 9.83 2.44 29.81
C GLY A 154 9.09 2.77 31.10
N TYR A 155 8.27 1.88 31.64
CA TYR A 155 7.58 2.10 32.92
C TYR A 155 8.53 1.79 34.10
N SER A 156 9.75 2.33 34.04
CA SER A 156 10.87 2.06 34.94
C SER A 156 11.82 3.25 35.04
N THR A 157 12.68 3.26 36.07
CA THR A 157 13.53 4.43 36.39
C THR A 157 14.66 4.72 35.39
N HIS A 158 15.24 3.70 34.79
CA HIS A 158 16.39 3.84 33.89
C HIS A 158 16.46 2.64 32.93
N ILE A 159 17.02 2.83 31.72
CA ILE A 159 17.20 1.78 30.71
C ILE A 159 18.62 1.80 30.13
N VAL A 160 19.08 0.64 29.67
CA VAL A 160 20.36 0.41 28.98
C VAL A 160 20.02 -0.17 27.60
N VAL A 161 20.56 0.40 26.52
CA VAL A 161 20.29 0.01 25.13
C VAL A 161 21.56 0.11 24.28
N HIS A 162 21.66 -0.64 23.19
CA HIS A 162 22.76 -0.49 22.24
C HIS A 162 22.64 0.87 21.50
N GLU A 163 23.74 1.59 21.27
CA GLU A 163 23.74 3.00 20.82
C GLU A 163 22.91 3.26 19.55
N ARG A 164 22.90 2.31 18.60
CA ARG A 164 22.08 2.36 17.36
C ARG A 164 20.56 2.48 17.62
N TYR A 165 20.09 2.20 18.83
CA TYR A 165 18.68 2.27 19.25
C TYR A 165 18.41 3.39 20.27
N CYS A 166 19.42 4.21 20.54
CA CYS A 166 19.29 5.48 21.24
C CYS A 166 19.17 6.60 20.18
N PHE A 167 18.28 7.55 20.39
CA PHE A 167 18.00 8.62 19.43
C PHE A 167 18.23 9.98 20.09
N GLN A 168 19.04 10.85 19.48
CA GLN A 168 19.30 12.19 20.02
C GLN A 168 18.02 13.03 19.94
N ILE A 169 17.61 13.62 21.05
CA ILE A 169 16.55 14.63 21.10
C ILE A 169 17.23 16.01 21.11
N PRO A 170 17.02 16.87 20.11
CA PRO A 170 17.66 18.19 20.05
C PRO A 170 17.33 19.08 21.26
N ASP A 171 18.31 19.86 21.69
CA ASP A 171 18.18 20.78 22.82
C ASP A 171 17.02 21.76 22.64
N GLY A 172 16.24 21.96 23.70
CA GLY A 172 15.02 22.76 23.67
C GLY A 172 13.76 22.04 23.16
N TYR A 173 13.86 20.82 22.62
CA TYR A 173 12.67 20.02 22.32
C TYR A 173 12.12 19.34 23.61
N PRO A 174 10.83 19.49 23.97
CA PRO A 174 10.32 18.96 25.24
C PRO A 174 10.30 17.43 25.29
N LEU A 175 11.00 16.81 26.26
CA LEU A 175 11.11 15.35 26.39
C LEU A 175 9.74 14.63 26.43
N ALA A 176 8.75 15.19 27.14
CA ALA A 176 7.39 14.63 27.19
C ALA A 176 6.72 14.58 25.80
N LYS A 177 6.96 15.59 24.96
CA LYS A 177 6.47 15.65 23.58
C LYS A 177 7.31 14.76 22.65
N ALA A 178 8.55 14.40 23.01
CA ALA A 178 9.42 13.53 22.21
C ALA A 178 9.01 12.04 22.33
N ALA A 179 8.66 11.59 23.53
CA ALA A 179 8.31 10.21 23.83
C ALA A 179 7.35 9.57 22.79
N PRO A 180 6.17 10.15 22.46
CA PRO A 180 5.26 9.58 21.47
C PRO A 180 5.76 9.54 20.03
N LEU A 181 6.73 10.38 19.66
CA LEU A 181 7.28 10.38 18.30
C LEU A 181 7.91 9.02 17.97
N LEU A 182 8.55 8.39 18.96
CA LEU A 182 9.30 7.14 18.84
C LEU A 182 8.42 5.89 18.60
N CYS A 183 7.10 6.06 18.59
CA CYS A 183 6.17 5.06 18.07
C CYS A 183 5.08 5.69 17.19
N ALA A 184 4.23 6.59 17.70
CA ALA A 184 3.15 7.18 16.91
C ALA A 184 3.66 8.06 15.77
N GLY A 185 4.62 8.96 16.06
CA GLY A 185 5.18 9.85 15.04
C GLY A 185 5.81 9.07 13.90
N ILE A 186 6.72 8.15 14.23
CA ILE A 186 7.47 7.41 13.23
C ILE A 186 6.59 6.48 12.39
N THR A 187 5.60 5.84 13.01
CA THR A 187 4.72 4.89 12.31
C THR A 187 3.94 5.57 11.18
N VAL A 188 3.59 6.86 11.31
CA VAL A 188 2.97 7.64 10.22
C VAL A 188 3.99 8.35 9.32
N TYR A 189 5.15 8.77 9.86
CA TYR A 189 6.21 9.44 9.10
C TYR A 189 6.85 8.53 8.06
N THR A 190 7.31 7.34 8.44
CA THR A 190 7.97 6.37 7.53
C THR A 190 7.16 6.08 6.25
N PRO A 191 5.86 5.74 6.29
CA PRO A 191 5.10 5.52 5.07
C PRO A 191 4.82 6.80 4.27
N MET A 192 4.63 7.95 4.93
CA MET A 192 4.53 9.23 4.21
C MET A 192 5.82 9.55 3.45
N MET A 193 6.99 9.27 4.02
CA MET A 193 8.28 9.40 3.31
C MET A 193 8.40 8.37 2.18
N ARG A 194 8.11 7.09 2.45
CA ARG A 194 8.17 5.97 1.48
C ARG A 194 7.32 6.24 0.22
N HIS A 195 6.17 6.86 0.38
CA HIS A 195 5.25 7.20 -0.71
C HIS A 195 5.36 8.65 -1.21
N ASN A 196 6.47 9.35 -0.89
CA ASN A 196 6.79 10.70 -1.35
C ASN A 196 5.69 11.75 -1.05
N MET A 197 5.11 11.67 0.16
CA MET A 197 4.08 12.58 0.68
C MET A 197 4.64 13.72 1.54
N ASN A 198 5.95 13.96 1.45
CA ASN A 198 6.63 15.14 1.96
C ASN A 198 6.66 16.31 0.95
N GLN A 199 5.75 16.31 -0.04
CA GLN A 199 5.72 17.26 -1.16
C GLN A 199 4.46 18.14 -1.07
N PRO A 200 4.60 19.48 -1.07
CA PRO A 200 3.47 20.39 -0.85
C PRO A 200 2.43 20.32 -1.97
N GLY A 201 1.20 20.71 -1.66
CA GLY A 201 0.07 20.73 -2.61
C GLY A 201 -0.59 19.36 -2.85
N LYS A 202 0.04 18.24 -2.47
CA LYS A 202 -0.65 16.94 -2.43
C LYS A 202 -1.73 16.92 -1.32
N SER A 203 -2.69 16.01 -1.46
CA SER A 203 -3.81 15.84 -0.52
C SER A 203 -3.69 14.54 0.28
N LEU A 204 -3.97 14.64 1.58
CA LEU A 204 -3.86 13.56 2.57
C LEU A 204 -5.22 13.28 3.20
N GLY A 205 -5.66 12.04 3.19
CA GLY A 205 -6.67 11.51 4.10
C GLY A 205 -6.05 10.98 5.40
N VAL A 206 -6.73 11.14 6.52
CA VAL A 206 -6.36 10.51 7.80
C VAL A 206 -7.60 9.84 8.39
N ILE A 207 -7.65 8.50 8.40
CA ILE A 207 -8.77 7.76 9.00
C ILE A 207 -8.51 7.58 10.50
N GLY A 208 -9.46 8.04 11.30
CA GLY A 208 -9.40 8.04 12.75
C GLY A 208 -8.54 9.18 13.31
N LEU A 209 -9.09 9.96 14.24
CA LEU A 209 -8.35 11.04 14.91
C LEU A 209 -7.97 10.64 16.34
N GLY A 210 -6.96 9.77 16.41
CA GLY A 210 -6.36 9.23 17.63
C GLY A 210 -4.85 9.48 17.73
N GLY A 211 -4.18 8.67 18.55
CA GLY A 211 -2.74 8.79 18.82
C GLY A 211 -1.82 8.77 17.60
N LEU A 212 -2.20 8.04 16.54
CA LEU A 212 -1.53 8.06 15.23
C LEU A 212 -2.08 9.19 14.35
N GLY A 213 -3.41 9.30 14.22
CA GLY A 213 -4.07 10.25 13.32
C GLY A 213 -3.68 11.71 13.56
N HIS A 214 -3.62 12.17 14.81
CA HIS A 214 -3.23 13.56 15.09
C HIS A 214 -1.77 13.87 14.67
N MET A 215 -0.88 12.88 14.67
CA MET A 215 0.47 13.01 14.12
C MET A 215 0.46 13.05 12.60
N ALA A 216 -0.35 12.22 11.93
CA ALA A 216 -0.49 12.25 10.48
C ALA A 216 -1.00 13.62 9.99
N VAL A 217 -1.95 14.23 10.73
CA VAL A 217 -2.39 15.61 10.46
C VAL A 217 -1.25 16.61 10.62
N LYS A 218 -0.55 16.59 11.77
CA LYS A 218 0.54 17.53 12.04
C LYS A 218 1.70 17.42 11.03
N PHE A 219 2.10 16.22 10.64
CA PHE A 219 3.08 16.03 9.56
C PHE A 219 2.54 16.49 8.21
N GLY A 220 1.28 16.16 7.88
CA GLY A 220 0.66 16.62 6.64
C GLY A 220 0.65 18.15 6.51
N LYS A 221 0.31 18.87 7.57
CA LYS A 221 0.38 20.33 7.58
C LYS A 221 1.82 20.86 7.49
N ALA A 222 2.77 20.24 8.19
CA ALA A 222 4.19 20.61 8.10
C ALA A 222 4.82 20.36 6.72
N PHE A 223 4.37 19.35 5.98
CA PHE A 223 4.76 19.09 4.59
C PHE A 223 3.99 19.94 3.55
N GLY A 224 3.11 20.86 3.98
CA GLY A 224 2.31 21.69 3.08
C GLY A 224 1.21 20.94 2.32
N LEU A 225 0.69 19.86 2.90
CA LEU A 225 -0.43 19.10 2.33
C LEU A 225 -1.78 19.75 2.62
N LYS A 226 -2.76 19.46 1.75
CA LYS A 226 -4.18 19.63 2.05
C LYS A 226 -4.69 18.39 2.79
N VAL A 227 -4.91 18.52 4.10
CA VAL A 227 -5.26 17.42 4.99
C VAL A 227 -6.78 17.36 5.20
N THR A 228 -7.35 16.18 4.96
CA THR A 228 -8.74 15.84 5.25
C THR A 228 -8.77 14.73 6.29
N VAL A 229 -9.32 15.01 7.46
CA VAL A 229 -9.53 13.99 8.49
C VAL A 229 -10.87 13.29 8.26
N LEU A 230 -10.87 11.97 8.42
CA LEU A 230 -11.99 11.06 8.23
C LEU A 230 -12.29 10.36 9.57
N SER A 231 -13.53 10.40 10.04
CA SER A 231 -13.95 9.85 11.34
C SER A 231 -15.34 9.20 11.23
N THR A 232 -15.70 8.29 12.13
CA THR A 232 -17.12 7.87 12.29
C THR A 232 -17.87 8.79 13.25
N SER A 233 -17.17 9.36 14.23
CA SER A 233 -17.76 10.33 15.14
C SER A 233 -17.55 11.75 14.65
N GLU A 234 -18.66 12.47 14.54
CA GLU A 234 -18.76 13.94 14.48
C GLU A 234 -17.93 14.62 15.61
N SER A 235 -17.70 13.94 16.74
CA SER A 235 -16.96 14.46 17.90
C SER A 235 -15.43 14.62 17.73
N LYS A 236 -14.99 14.98 16.52
CA LYS A 236 -13.58 15.21 16.14
C LYS A 236 -13.35 16.42 15.19
N ARG A 237 -14.35 17.20 14.77
CA ARG A 237 -14.15 18.36 13.84
C ARG A 237 -13.33 19.51 14.44
N ASP A 238 -13.76 20.10 15.55
CA ASP A 238 -13.07 21.28 16.12
C ASP A 238 -11.61 20.95 16.50
N GLU A 239 -11.38 19.73 16.99
CA GLU A 239 -10.05 19.10 17.07
C GLU A 239 -9.27 19.14 15.74
N ALA A 240 -9.86 18.58 14.67
CA ALA A 240 -9.18 18.47 13.38
C ALA A 240 -8.87 19.84 12.79
N ILE A 241 -9.87 20.73 12.74
CA ILE A 241 -9.78 22.04 12.08
C ILE A 241 -9.02 23.04 12.97
N ASN A 242 -9.47 23.28 14.20
CA ASN A 242 -9.02 24.41 15.02
C ASN A 242 -7.81 24.08 15.90
N LEU A 243 -7.71 22.85 16.43
CA LEU A 243 -6.55 22.43 17.25
C LEU A 243 -5.39 21.85 16.41
N LEU A 244 -5.68 21.13 15.33
CA LEU A 244 -4.67 20.45 14.51
C LEU A 244 -4.42 21.09 13.12
N GLY A 245 -5.27 22.02 12.67
CA GLY A 245 -5.08 22.75 11.43
C GLY A 245 -5.36 21.96 10.14
N ALA A 246 -6.15 20.88 10.21
CA ALA A 246 -6.62 20.18 9.02
C ALA A 246 -7.55 21.09 8.18
N ASP A 247 -7.39 21.05 6.86
CA ASP A 247 -8.14 21.90 5.93
C ASP A 247 -9.60 21.44 5.78
N ASN A 248 -9.85 20.14 5.98
CA ASN A 248 -11.17 19.51 5.93
C ASN A 248 -11.30 18.48 7.07
N PHE A 249 -12.56 18.24 7.47
CA PHE A 249 -12.93 17.12 8.34
C PHE A 249 -14.29 16.57 7.87
N VAL A 250 -14.39 15.24 7.80
CA VAL A 250 -15.48 14.49 7.15
C VAL A 250 -15.83 13.23 7.96
N ILE A 251 -17.12 12.90 8.00
CA ILE A 251 -17.67 11.71 8.64
C ILE A 251 -17.98 10.62 7.62
N SER A 252 -17.47 9.42 7.87
CA SER A 252 -17.55 8.29 6.93
C SER A 252 -18.93 7.64 6.83
N SER A 253 -19.90 8.04 7.66
CA SER A 253 -21.27 7.53 7.64
C SER A 253 -22.28 8.43 6.92
N ASP A 254 -21.87 9.63 6.48
CA ASP A 254 -22.64 10.46 5.57
C ASP A 254 -22.02 10.29 4.18
N THR A 255 -22.84 9.79 3.26
CA THR A 255 -22.44 9.37 1.91
C THR A 255 -22.17 10.56 1.00
N GLN A 256 -22.94 11.64 1.15
CA GLN A 256 -22.74 12.90 0.44
C GLN A 256 -21.34 13.49 0.71
N GLN A 257 -20.92 13.43 1.98
CA GLN A 257 -19.54 13.44 2.47
C GLN A 257 -18.52 12.76 1.57
N MET A 258 -18.51 11.44 1.67
CA MET A 258 -17.50 10.59 1.05
C MET A 258 -17.48 10.73 -0.48
N GLU A 259 -18.65 10.87 -1.11
CA GLU A 259 -18.78 11.02 -2.56
C GLU A 259 -18.11 12.31 -3.07
N SER A 260 -18.15 13.41 -2.31
CA SER A 260 -17.41 14.64 -2.65
C SER A 260 -15.88 14.49 -2.65
N LEU A 261 -15.37 13.49 -1.92
CA LEU A 261 -13.94 13.21 -1.78
C LEU A 261 -13.45 12.11 -2.74
N LYS A 262 -14.35 11.49 -3.50
CA LYS A 262 -14.07 10.46 -4.50
C LYS A 262 -12.98 10.94 -5.46
N ASN A 263 -11.93 10.15 -5.64
CA ASN A 263 -10.73 10.50 -6.42
C ASN A 263 -10.00 11.81 -6.02
N SER A 264 -10.17 12.35 -4.80
CA SER A 264 -9.57 13.64 -4.39
C SER A 264 -8.25 13.53 -3.61
N LEU A 265 -7.94 12.36 -3.03
CA LEU A 265 -6.83 12.17 -2.09
C LEU A 265 -5.63 11.48 -2.76
N HIS A 266 -4.42 12.03 -2.66
CA HIS A 266 -3.22 11.36 -3.18
C HIS A 266 -2.79 10.19 -2.27
N PHE A 267 -3.04 10.33 -0.97
CA PHE A 267 -2.63 9.35 0.05
C PHE A 267 -3.66 9.29 1.17
N ILE A 268 -3.80 8.12 1.81
CA ILE A 268 -4.57 7.95 3.04
C ILE A 268 -3.69 7.25 4.06
N VAL A 269 -3.51 7.87 5.24
CA VAL A 269 -3.00 7.17 6.42
C VAL A 269 -4.20 6.61 7.19
N ASP A 270 -4.36 5.29 7.18
CA ASP A 270 -5.38 4.62 7.97
C ASP A 270 -4.86 4.28 9.35
N THR A 271 -5.45 4.88 10.39
CA THR A 271 -5.10 4.68 11.79
C THR A 271 -6.16 3.93 12.60
N ALA A 272 -7.20 3.40 11.96
CA ALA A 272 -8.28 2.70 12.63
C ALA A 272 -7.88 1.29 13.08
N SER A 273 -8.10 0.98 14.36
CA SER A 273 -8.06 -0.39 14.91
C SER A 273 -9.46 -1.01 15.06
N GLY A 274 -10.44 -0.47 14.34
CA GLY A 274 -11.79 -1.02 14.24
C GLY A 274 -12.11 -1.30 12.78
N ASP A 275 -12.88 -2.35 12.57
CA ASP A 275 -13.25 -2.83 11.23
C ASP A 275 -14.10 -1.79 10.50
N HIS A 276 -13.81 -1.59 9.22
CA HIS A 276 -14.39 -0.52 8.41
C HIS A 276 -14.32 -0.88 6.92
N PRO A 277 -15.18 -0.32 6.05
CA PRO A 277 -15.25 -0.69 4.64
C PRO A 277 -14.07 -0.11 3.84
N PHE A 278 -13.10 -0.95 3.49
CA PHE A 278 -11.92 -0.54 2.72
C PHE A 278 -12.27 0.06 1.35
N ASP A 279 -13.23 -0.51 0.63
CA ASP A 279 -13.69 -0.01 -0.69
C ASP A 279 -14.11 1.47 -0.65
N LEU A 280 -14.82 1.87 0.40
CA LEU A 280 -15.30 3.24 0.59
C LEU A 280 -14.13 4.23 0.69
N TYR A 281 -13.10 3.90 1.47
CA TYR A 281 -11.93 4.75 1.63
C TYR A 281 -11.00 4.72 0.43
N LEU A 282 -10.81 3.54 -0.19
CA LEU A 282 -10.07 3.40 -1.43
C LEU A 282 -10.72 4.23 -2.56
N SER A 283 -12.05 4.38 -2.59
CA SER A 283 -12.75 5.22 -3.57
C SER A 283 -12.33 6.71 -3.52
N LEU A 284 -11.88 7.19 -2.36
CA LEU A 284 -11.43 8.57 -2.18
C LEU A 284 -10.04 8.84 -2.80
N LEU A 285 -9.27 7.79 -3.05
CA LEU A 285 -7.93 7.92 -3.64
C LEU A 285 -8.01 8.31 -5.11
N LYS A 286 -7.20 9.30 -5.48
CA LYS A 286 -6.77 9.58 -6.85
C LYS A 286 -6.25 8.31 -7.54
N VAL A 287 -6.13 8.40 -8.86
CA VAL A 287 -5.41 7.44 -9.69
C VAL A 287 -3.97 7.28 -9.17
N GLY A 288 -3.51 6.04 -9.01
CA GLY A 288 -2.20 5.74 -8.44
C GLY A 288 -2.05 6.05 -6.95
N GLY A 289 -3.10 6.52 -6.28
CA GLY A 289 -3.08 6.86 -4.86
C GLY A 289 -2.89 5.64 -3.97
N VAL A 290 -2.35 5.86 -2.76
CA VAL A 290 -2.02 4.79 -1.81
C VAL A 290 -2.73 4.99 -0.48
N MET A 291 -3.36 3.94 0.04
CA MET A 291 -3.75 3.82 1.43
C MET A 291 -2.65 3.04 2.17
N THR A 292 -2.14 3.57 3.28
CA THR A 292 -1.27 2.82 4.18
C THR A 292 -1.99 2.51 5.48
N LEU A 293 -2.13 1.21 5.76
CA LEU A 293 -2.59 0.70 7.04
C LEU A 293 -1.46 0.78 8.07
N VAL A 294 -1.68 1.65 9.07
CA VAL A 294 -0.95 1.68 10.34
C VAL A 294 -1.87 1.41 11.55
N GLY A 295 -3.18 1.43 11.31
CA GLY A 295 -4.19 0.79 12.14
C GLY A 295 -4.06 -0.74 12.16
N PHE A 296 -5.02 -1.39 12.80
CA PHE A 296 -5.02 -2.84 12.94
C PHE A 296 -6.46 -3.33 13.20
N PRO A 297 -7.30 -3.42 12.14
CA PRO A 297 -8.60 -4.10 12.22
C PRO A 297 -8.41 -5.60 12.51
N SER A 298 -9.51 -6.33 12.68
CA SER A 298 -9.49 -7.80 12.74
C SER A 298 -9.11 -8.42 11.38
N GLU A 299 -9.52 -7.78 10.28
CA GLU A 299 -9.43 -8.32 8.93
C GLU A 299 -9.32 -7.20 7.88
N ILE A 300 -8.77 -7.50 6.70
CA ILE A 300 -8.89 -6.67 5.51
C ILE A 300 -9.77 -7.43 4.50
N LYS A 301 -10.88 -6.80 4.07
CA LYS A 301 -11.75 -7.25 2.99
C LYS A 301 -12.05 -6.09 2.03
N MET A 302 -11.95 -6.34 0.73
CA MET A 302 -12.30 -5.38 -0.33
C MET A 302 -12.58 -6.08 -1.66
N HIS A 303 -13.37 -5.44 -2.52
CA HIS A 303 -13.58 -5.88 -3.90
C HIS A 303 -12.41 -5.42 -4.81
N PRO A 304 -11.82 -6.29 -5.66
CA PRO A 304 -10.57 -5.98 -6.36
C PRO A 304 -10.66 -4.76 -7.30
N ALA A 305 -11.85 -4.42 -7.82
CA ALA A 305 -12.06 -3.22 -8.62
C ALA A 305 -11.60 -1.92 -7.92
N SER A 306 -11.69 -1.88 -6.58
CA SER A 306 -11.32 -0.72 -5.76
C SER A 306 -9.83 -0.39 -5.81
N LEU A 307 -8.98 -1.40 -6.06
CA LEU A 307 -7.56 -1.21 -6.40
C LEU A 307 -7.36 -1.09 -7.92
N LEU A 308 -7.89 -2.04 -8.68
CA LEU A 308 -7.63 -2.22 -10.11
C LEU A 308 -7.97 -0.98 -10.95
N LEU A 309 -9.22 -0.50 -10.88
CA LEU A 309 -9.71 0.54 -11.79
C LEU A 309 -9.05 1.91 -11.55
N GLY A 310 -8.61 2.18 -10.32
CA GLY A 310 -7.88 3.37 -9.94
C GLY A 310 -6.35 3.23 -9.99
N ALA A 311 -5.80 2.05 -10.35
CA ALA A 311 -4.38 1.75 -10.17
C ALA A 311 -3.84 2.01 -8.74
N ARG A 312 -4.73 1.94 -7.74
CA ARG A 312 -4.44 2.28 -6.34
C ARG A 312 -3.68 1.15 -5.65
N SER A 313 -3.08 1.47 -4.51
CA SER A 313 -2.43 0.47 -3.66
C SER A 313 -2.91 0.52 -2.21
N LEU A 314 -2.98 -0.64 -1.57
CA LEU A 314 -3.05 -0.80 -0.13
C LEU A 314 -1.68 -1.29 0.38
N SER A 315 -1.11 -0.61 1.35
CA SER A 315 0.24 -0.86 1.87
C SER A 315 0.23 -0.99 3.38
N GLY A 316 1.21 -1.72 3.94
CA GLY A 316 1.39 -1.81 5.39
C GLY A 316 2.58 -0.98 5.89
N SER A 317 2.48 -0.47 7.11
CA SER A 317 3.66 -0.05 7.87
C SER A 317 3.53 -0.35 9.36
N VAL A 318 4.71 -0.45 9.99
CA VAL A 318 4.90 -0.47 11.44
C VAL A 318 5.82 0.71 11.83
N VAL A 319 6.27 0.74 13.08
CA VAL A 319 7.37 1.60 13.55
C VAL A 319 8.57 1.48 12.60
N GLY A 320 9.11 2.61 12.16
CA GLY A 320 10.20 2.71 11.19
C GLY A 320 11.57 2.24 11.69
N GLY A 321 12.55 2.27 10.79
CA GLY A 321 13.95 1.94 11.07
C GLY A 321 14.70 3.03 11.83
N THR A 322 15.94 2.73 12.25
CA THR A 322 16.70 3.62 13.15
C THR A 322 16.98 5.00 12.54
N LYS A 323 17.33 5.03 11.25
CA LYS A 323 17.54 6.25 10.48
C LYS A 323 16.28 7.12 10.43
N ASP A 324 15.15 6.56 10.00
CA ASP A 324 13.87 7.27 9.87
C ASP A 324 13.46 7.91 11.21
N ILE A 325 13.69 7.24 12.35
CA ILE A 325 13.40 7.78 13.69
C ILE A 325 14.22 9.04 13.94
N GLN A 326 15.54 9.02 13.69
CA GLN A 326 16.38 10.20 13.93
C GLN A 326 16.05 11.35 12.97
N GLU A 327 15.79 11.06 11.70
CA GLU A 327 15.37 12.06 10.71
C GLU A 327 14.04 12.70 11.10
N MET A 328 13.06 11.91 11.56
CA MET A 328 11.78 12.40 12.07
C MET A 328 11.95 13.25 13.35
N VAL A 329 12.75 12.83 14.33
CA VAL A 329 12.99 13.62 15.56
C VAL A 329 13.61 14.98 15.19
N ASN A 330 14.60 14.99 14.29
CA ASN A 330 15.24 16.22 13.81
C ASN A 330 14.24 17.11 13.06
N PHE A 331 13.39 16.53 12.19
CA PHE A 331 12.35 17.25 11.46
C PHE A 331 11.29 17.86 12.40
N CYS A 332 10.85 17.12 13.42
CA CYS A 332 9.93 17.62 14.44
C CYS A 332 10.52 18.78 15.24
N ALA A 333 11.81 18.72 15.57
CA ALA A 333 12.49 19.81 16.28
C ALA A 333 12.62 21.08 15.42
N ALA A 334 13.09 20.94 14.17
CA ALA A 334 13.25 22.07 13.25
C ALA A 334 11.91 22.78 12.95
N ASN A 335 10.83 22.01 12.80
CA ASN A 335 9.50 22.53 12.44
C ASN A 335 8.56 22.74 13.64
N LYS A 336 9.05 22.59 14.88
CA LYS A 336 8.27 22.73 16.13
C LYS A 336 7.00 21.87 16.15
N ILE A 337 7.09 20.66 15.62
CA ILE A 337 5.99 19.70 15.58
C ILE A 337 5.95 18.97 16.91
N TYR A 338 4.89 19.21 17.69
CA TYR A 338 4.68 18.63 19.01
C TYR A 338 3.41 17.74 18.99
N PRO A 339 3.46 16.47 19.43
CA PRO A 339 2.25 15.65 19.62
C PRO A 339 1.32 16.28 20.64
N GLU A 340 0.00 16.13 20.50
CA GLU A 340 -0.91 16.52 21.58
C GLU A 340 -1.08 15.38 22.57
N ILE A 341 -0.68 15.68 23.80
CA ILE A 341 -0.51 14.70 24.88
C ILE A 341 -1.43 15.10 26.01
N GLU A 342 -2.51 14.32 26.15
CA GLU A 342 -3.01 14.03 27.48
C GLU A 342 -1.92 13.24 28.19
N ILE A 343 -1.88 13.35 29.49
CA ILE A 343 -0.71 12.93 30.21
C ILE A 343 -1.29 12.37 31.55
N ILE A 344 -0.78 11.28 32.14
CA ILE A 344 -1.26 10.68 33.42
C ILE A 344 -0.15 10.19 34.38
N LYS A 345 -0.26 10.34 35.69
CA LYS A 345 0.71 9.75 36.64
C LYS A 345 0.87 8.23 36.53
N ILE A 346 2.00 7.69 36.99
CA ILE A 346 2.26 6.25 36.98
C ILE A 346 1.35 5.45 37.94
N ASP A 347 0.84 6.05 39.01
CA ASP A 347 -0.18 5.44 39.88
C ASP A 347 -1.57 5.39 39.23
N TYR A 348 -1.87 6.35 38.36
CA TYR A 348 -3.06 6.39 37.51
C TYR A 348 -2.99 5.45 36.29
N ILE A 349 -1.88 4.75 36.05
CA ILE A 349 -1.67 4.00 34.78
C ILE A 349 -2.75 2.96 34.47
N ASN A 350 -3.31 2.30 35.48
CA ASN A 350 -4.39 1.32 35.27
C ASN A 350 -5.68 1.98 34.75
N GLU A 351 -5.99 3.18 35.24
CA GLU A 351 -7.13 3.98 34.78
C GLU A 351 -6.86 4.54 33.37
N ALA A 352 -5.63 5.01 33.10
CA ALA A 352 -5.25 5.42 31.75
C ALA A 352 -5.34 4.29 30.71
N LEU A 353 -4.97 3.05 31.08
CA LEU A 353 -5.15 1.89 30.21
C LEU A 353 -6.64 1.56 29.99
N ALA A 354 -7.51 1.78 30.98
CA ALA A 354 -8.96 1.64 30.83
C ALA A 354 -9.55 2.75 29.94
N ARG A 355 -9.20 4.01 30.18
CA ARG A 355 -9.60 5.17 29.36
C ARG A 355 -9.09 5.06 27.91
N LEU A 356 -7.88 4.54 27.70
CA LEU A 356 -7.33 4.28 26.37
C LEU A 356 -8.12 3.21 25.60
N VAL A 357 -8.59 2.16 26.27
CA VAL A 357 -9.52 1.17 25.69
C VAL A 357 -10.86 1.83 25.32
N ASN A 358 -11.36 2.71 26.19
CA ASN A 358 -12.56 3.50 25.94
C ASN A 358 -12.36 4.68 24.97
N ARG A 359 -11.15 4.85 24.42
CA ARG A 359 -10.73 5.93 23.49
C ARG A 359 -10.83 7.36 24.06
N ASP A 360 -10.89 7.47 25.39
CA ASP A 360 -10.99 8.73 26.13
C ASP A 360 -9.60 9.33 26.40
N VAL A 361 -9.00 9.90 25.35
CA VAL A 361 -7.69 10.58 25.42
C VAL A 361 -7.47 11.50 24.22
N LYS A 362 -6.82 12.67 24.40
CA LYS A 362 -6.46 13.58 23.29
C LYS A 362 -4.97 13.95 23.29
N TYR A 363 -4.11 13.15 22.64
CA TYR A 363 -4.40 11.93 21.85
C TYR A 363 -3.50 10.75 22.16
N ARG A 364 -2.40 11.00 22.87
CA ARG A 364 -1.65 9.98 23.58
C ARG A 364 -1.68 10.35 25.04
N PHE A 365 -1.82 9.35 25.90
CA PHE A 365 -1.30 9.42 27.25
C PHE A 365 0.22 9.37 27.14
N VAL A 366 0.91 10.45 27.50
CA VAL A 366 2.26 10.37 28.08
C VAL A 366 2.10 10.25 29.59
N ILE A 367 3.11 9.90 30.37
CA ILE A 367 2.90 9.77 31.82
C ILE A 367 3.01 11.17 32.58
N ASP A 368 1.89 12.04 32.59
CA ASP A 368 1.19 13.15 33.49
C ASP A 368 0.50 14.56 32.96
N ILE A 369 -0.89 14.83 32.86
CA ILE A 369 -1.91 15.96 32.39
C ILE A 369 -3.28 15.85 31.43
N VAL A 370 -3.63 16.54 30.25
CA VAL A 370 -5.05 17.08 29.73
C VAL A 370 -5.79 16.81 28.27
N ASN A 371 -7.04 17.31 27.90
CA ASN A 371 -8.03 16.92 26.74
C ASN A 371 -8.91 18.02 25.85
N SER A 372 -9.96 17.73 24.97
CA SER A 372 -10.77 18.56 23.87
C SER A 372 -12.15 17.92 23.24
N PHE A 373 -12.88 18.04 22.04
CA PHE A 373 -13.71 19.00 21.12
C PHE A 373 -14.69 18.32 19.94
N ASN A 374 -15.29 18.93 18.81
CA ASN A 374 -16.62 18.54 18.01
C ASN A 374 -17.09 19.06 16.47
N LEU A 375 -18.01 18.47 15.53
CA LEU A 375 -18.76 19.01 14.21
C LEU A 375 -19.01 18.21 12.71
N VAL A 376 -19.90 18.53 11.61
CA VAL A 376 -20.27 17.74 10.23
C VAL A 376 -20.58 18.38 8.68
N LEU A 377 -21.32 17.85 7.58
CA LEU A 377 -21.01 17.46 6.03
C LEU A 377 -21.69 17.93 4.53
N MET A 378 -21.75 17.18 3.29
CA MET A 378 -21.87 17.65 1.75
C MET A 378 -22.57 17.07 0.31
N ALA A 379 -22.04 16.29 -0.76
CA ALA A 379 -22.39 16.16 -2.35
C ALA A 379 -23.07 14.84 -3.14
N ALA A 380 -23.13 14.27 -4.45
CA ALA A 380 -22.81 14.29 -6.03
C ALA A 380 -23.73 13.27 -7.01
N GLU A 381 -23.79 12.72 -8.34
CA GLU A 381 -23.23 12.41 -9.82
C GLU A 381 -24.36 12.07 -11.00
N SER A 382 -24.45 11.47 -12.31
CA SER A 382 -23.84 10.73 -13.60
C SER A 382 -24.81 10.65 -14.97
N GLU A 383 -24.90 10.02 -16.25
CA GLU A 383 -24.36 9.08 -17.44
C GLU A 383 -25.11 9.29 -18.93
N ASN A 384 -25.29 8.64 -20.21
CA ASN A 384 -25.02 7.39 -21.16
C ASN A 384 -25.61 7.24 -22.74
N GLY A 385 -24.91 6.80 -23.89
CA GLY A 385 -25.26 5.82 -25.10
C GLY A 385 -25.45 6.16 -26.72
N ASN A 386 -25.23 5.49 -27.97
CA ASN A 386 -24.96 4.14 -28.78
C ASN A 386 -24.13 4.07 -30.23
N CYS A 387 -23.30 3.04 -30.73
CA CYS A 387 -22.28 3.01 -31.96
C CYS A 387 -22.22 1.97 -33.23
N ASN A 388 -21.18 1.05 -33.55
CA ASN A 388 -21.06 0.02 -34.73
C ASN A 388 -20.16 -1.35 -34.66
N ALA A 389 -20.43 -2.54 -35.37
CA ALA A 389 -19.78 -3.97 -35.46
C ALA A 389 -20.58 -5.44 -35.56
N TRP A 390 -20.03 -6.71 -35.28
CA TRP A 390 -20.70 -8.12 -35.11
C TRP A 390 -21.02 -8.39 -33.60
N ALA A 391 -22.22 -8.85 -33.19
CA ALA A 391 -22.68 -8.72 -31.78
C ALA A 391 -23.33 -9.92 -31.07
N ALA A 392 -23.22 -9.91 -29.74
CA ALA A 392 -24.13 -10.55 -28.81
C ALA A 392 -25.38 -9.67 -28.61
N ARG A 393 -26.54 -10.27 -28.31
CA ARG A 393 -27.83 -9.55 -28.22
C ARG A 393 -28.47 -9.64 -26.83
N ASP A 394 -27.98 -10.54 -25.99
CA ASP A 394 -28.50 -10.89 -24.67
C ASP A 394 -27.41 -11.63 -23.85
N PRO A 395 -27.62 -11.88 -22.54
CA PRO A 395 -26.65 -12.53 -21.65
C PRO A 395 -26.25 -13.98 -21.97
N SER A 396 -26.80 -14.64 -23.00
CA SER A 396 -26.21 -15.90 -23.49
C SER A 396 -24.78 -15.71 -24.02
N GLY A 397 -24.47 -14.50 -24.49
CA GLY A 397 -23.20 -14.15 -25.11
C GLY A 397 -22.98 -14.77 -26.49
N VAL A 398 -24.00 -15.37 -27.11
CA VAL A 398 -23.91 -15.90 -28.48
C VAL A 398 -23.72 -14.76 -29.47
N LEU A 399 -22.57 -14.76 -30.14
CA LEU A 399 -22.17 -13.76 -31.13
C LEU A 399 -22.79 -14.09 -32.50
N SER A 400 -23.31 -13.05 -33.17
CA SER A 400 -24.03 -13.11 -34.45
C SER A 400 -23.81 -11.85 -35.31
N PRO A 401 -24.05 -11.87 -36.63
CA PRO A 401 -23.98 -10.68 -37.47
C PRO A 401 -24.91 -9.54 -37.02
N TYR A 402 -24.43 -8.29 -37.14
CA TYR A 402 -25.13 -7.08 -36.73
C TYR A 402 -24.75 -5.88 -37.63
N LYS A 403 -25.52 -4.78 -37.57
CA LYS A 403 -25.36 -3.55 -38.37
C LYS A 403 -25.91 -2.32 -37.63
N PHE A 404 -25.14 -1.25 -37.70
CA PHE A 404 -25.36 0.06 -37.08
C PHE A 404 -24.37 1.05 -37.78
N ASN A 405 -24.14 2.28 -37.32
CA ASN A 405 -23.40 3.31 -38.07
C ASN A 405 -22.20 3.85 -37.29
N ARG A 406 -20.99 3.86 -37.87
CA ARG A 406 -19.85 4.57 -37.25
C ARG A 406 -19.96 6.07 -37.52
N ARG A 407 -19.53 6.87 -36.55
CA ARG A 407 -19.22 8.29 -36.76
C ARG A 407 -18.18 8.46 -37.87
N ALA A 408 -18.29 9.55 -38.63
CA ALA A 408 -17.34 9.88 -39.68
C ALA A 408 -15.94 10.21 -39.10
N VAL A 409 -14.91 10.13 -39.94
CA VAL A 409 -13.54 10.56 -39.61
C VAL A 409 -13.53 12.07 -39.41
N GLN A 410 -13.31 12.51 -38.18
CA GLN A 410 -13.10 13.91 -37.81
C GLN A 410 -11.62 14.30 -38.00
N ASN A 411 -11.28 15.56 -37.72
CA ASN A 411 -9.96 16.09 -38.08
C ASN A 411 -8.76 15.38 -37.43
N SER A 412 -8.92 14.84 -36.21
CA SER A 412 -7.86 14.18 -35.44
C SER A 412 -8.06 12.67 -35.34
N ASP A 413 -8.86 12.08 -36.23
CA ASP A 413 -9.13 10.64 -36.24
C ASP A 413 -8.26 9.87 -37.23
N VAL A 414 -7.96 8.63 -36.88
CA VAL A 414 -7.43 7.60 -37.76
C VAL A 414 -8.52 6.55 -37.98
N ALA A 415 -8.87 6.28 -39.23
CA ALA A 415 -9.64 5.11 -39.61
C ALA A 415 -8.71 3.98 -40.04
N LEU A 416 -8.95 2.78 -39.52
CA LEU A 416 -8.23 1.58 -39.92
C LEU A 416 -9.19 0.47 -40.32
N LYS A 417 -8.79 -0.28 -41.35
CA LYS A 417 -9.32 -1.61 -41.62
C LYS A 417 -8.73 -2.56 -40.58
N ILE A 418 -9.59 -3.32 -39.92
CA ILE A 418 -9.16 -4.31 -38.93
C ILE A 418 -8.73 -5.56 -39.69
N ILE A 419 -7.51 -6.04 -39.41
CA ILE A 419 -6.97 -7.27 -40.01
C ILE A 419 -7.04 -8.40 -38.98
N TYR A 420 -6.60 -8.14 -37.74
CA TYR A 420 -6.66 -9.08 -36.63
C TYR A 420 -7.32 -8.46 -35.40
N CYS A 421 -8.04 -9.27 -34.62
CA CYS A 421 -8.45 -8.92 -33.26
C CYS A 421 -8.14 -10.07 -32.31
N GLY A 422 -7.42 -9.81 -31.23
CA GLY A 422 -7.24 -10.77 -30.14
C GLY A 422 -8.54 -11.01 -29.35
N VAL A 423 -8.57 -12.11 -28.60
CA VAL A 423 -9.67 -12.53 -27.73
C VAL A 423 -9.16 -12.74 -26.31
N CYS A 424 -9.84 -12.17 -25.32
CA CYS A 424 -9.56 -12.43 -23.91
C CYS A 424 -10.83 -12.60 -23.05
N TYR A 425 -10.67 -12.87 -21.76
CA TYR A 425 -11.79 -13.18 -20.86
C TYR A 425 -12.74 -11.98 -20.66
N ALA A 426 -12.29 -10.75 -20.91
CA ALA A 426 -13.18 -9.58 -20.94
C ALA A 426 -14.27 -9.71 -22.02
N ASP A 427 -13.94 -10.27 -23.19
CA ASP A 427 -14.91 -10.49 -24.26
C ASP A 427 -15.97 -11.54 -23.83
N VAL A 428 -15.61 -12.53 -22.98
CA VAL A 428 -16.58 -13.44 -22.33
C VAL A 428 -17.43 -12.71 -21.30
N GLY A 429 -16.81 -11.93 -20.41
CA GLY A 429 -17.47 -11.25 -19.29
C GLY A 429 -18.57 -10.30 -19.75
N TRP A 430 -18.26 -9.44 -20.72
CA TRP A 430 -19.23 -8.48 -21.28
C TRP A 430 -20.23 -9.11 -22.25
N THR A 431 -19.89 -10.15 -23.02
CA THR A 431 -20.91 -10.84 -23.85
C THR A 431 -21.97 -11.52 -23.00
N ARG A 432 -21.61 -12.01 -21.79
CA ARG A 432 -22.51 -12.71 -20.86
C ARG A 432 -23.05 -11.83 -19.73
N ASN A 433 -22.90 -10.50 -19.82
CA ASN A 433 -23.34 -9.52 -18.82
C ASN A 433 -22.86 -9.79 -17.37
N MET A 434 -21.66 -10.37 -17.19
CA MET A 434 -21.14 -10.75 -15.86
C MET A 434 -20.91 -9.55 -14.92
N HIS A 435 -20.91 -8.33 -15.44
CA HIS A 435 -20.78 -7.08 -14.69
C HIS A 435 -22.11 -6.29 -14.57
N ASN A 436 -23.22 -6.82 -15.10
CA ASN A 436 -24.55 -6.18 -15.15
C ASN A 436 -24.62 -4.81 -15.88
N ASP A 437 -23.62 -4.45 -16.68
CA ASP A 437 -23.45 -3.14 -17.34
C ASP A 437 -23.55 -3.20 -18.89
N SER A 438 -23.92 -4.35 -19.45
CA SER A 438 -23.71 -4.66 -20.87
C SER A 438 -24.83 -4.11 -21.77
N LYS A 439 -24.43 -3.19 -22.66
CA LYS A 439 -25.30 -2.37 -23.51
C LYS A 439 -25.51 -3.05 -24.87
N TYR A 440 -26.41 -4.02 -24.87
CA TYR A 440 -26.75 -4.81 -26.06
C TYR A 440 -27.40 -3.97 -27.19
N PRO A 441 -27.18 -4.34 -28.47
CA PRO A 441 -26.34 -5.43 -28.92
C PRO A 441 -24.85 -5.07 -28.77
N LEU A 442 -24.07 -5.94 -28.14
CA LEU A 442 -22.72 -5.68 -27.66
C LEU A 442 -21.70 -6.34 -28.59
N VAL A 443 -20.66 -5.60 -28.95
CA VAL A 443 -19.60 -6.09 -29.84
C VAL A 443 -18.25 -6.06 -29.14
N PRO A 444 -17.62 -7.23 -28.92
CA PRO A 444 -16.32 -7.32 -28.27
C PRO A 444 -15.15 -6.93 -29.18
N GLY A 445 -13.94 -7.17 -28.67
CA GLY A 445 -12.67 -6.92 -29.34
C GLY A 445 -12.05 -5.60 -28.93
N HIS A 446 -10.93 -5.69 -28.23
CA HIS A 446 -10.17 -4.57 -27.64
C HIS A 446 -8.64 -4.81 -27.75
N GLU A 447 -8.27 -5.65 -28.72
CA GLU A 447 -6.93 -6.16 -29.01
C GLU A 447 -6.71 -6.08 -30.53
N ILE A 448 -6.88 -4.90 -31.09
CA ILE A 448 -7.05 -4.69 -32.53
C ILE A 448 -5.69 -4.45 -33.19
N ALA A 449 -5.39 -5.15 -34.28
CA ALA A 449 -4.29 -4.82 -35.19
C ALA A 449 -4.84 -4.64 -36.62
N GLY A 450 -4.41 -3.58 -37.30
CA GLY A 450 -5.00 -3.13 -38.56
C GLY A 450 -4.07 -2.30 -39.43
N VAL A 451 -4.63 -1.82 -40.54
CA VAL A 451 -3.95 -0.95 -41.50
C VAL A 451 -4.75 0.33 -41.69
N VAL A 452 -4.09 1.48 -41.60
CA VAL A 452 -4.72 2.80 -41.77
C VAL A 452 -5.29 2.95 -43.18
N THR A 453 -6.57 3.29 -43.28
CA THR A 453 -7.28 3.52 -44.56
C THR A 453 -7.60 4.99 -44.82
N GLN A 454 -7.76 5.80 -43.77
CA GLN A 454 -7.99 7.24 -43.85
C GLN A 454 -7.47 7.93 -42.60
N VAL A 455 -6.96 9.16 -42.75
CA VAL A 455 -6.59 10.04 -41.64
C VAL A 455 -7.33 11.37 -41.74
N GLY A 456 -7.63 11.98 -40.60
CA GLY A 456 -8.16 13.33 -40.50
C GLY A 456 -7.11 14.40 -40.83
N LYS A 457 -7.56 15.61 -41.19
CA LYS A 457 -6.70 16.69 -41.69
C LYS A 457 -5.67 17.25 -40.68
N ASP A 458 -5.87 17.03 -39.39
CA ASP A 458 -5.01 17.55 -38.31
C ASP A 458 -4.05 16.46 -37.76
N VAL A 459 -4.25 15.19 -38.15
CA VAL A 459 -3.42 14.03 -37.79
C VAL A 459 -2.01 14.18 -38.34
N LYS A 460 -1.01 13.83 -37.51
CA LYS A 460 0.42 13.94 -37.89
C LYS A 460 1.24 12.67 -37.62
N GLY A 461 0.75 11.78 -36.75
CA GLY A 461 1.48 10.54 -36.41
C GLY A 461 1.39 9.43 -37.45
N PHE A 462 0.41 9.48 -38.37
CA PHE A 462 0.01 8.35 -39.21
C PHE A 462 -0.28 8.75 -40.66
N LYS A 463 -0.08 7.80 -41.58
CA LYS A 463 -0.46 7.88 -43.01
C LYS A 463 -1.20 6.61 -43.44
N VAL A 464 -1.92 6.69 -44.56
CA VAL A 464 -2.59 5.54 -45.18
C VAL A 464 -1.55 4.46 -45.52
N GLY A 465 -1.86 3.21 -45.16
CA GLY A 465 -0.95 2.07 -45.26
C GLY A 465 -0.14 1.74 -44.00
N ASP A 466 -0.15 2.58 -42.97
CA ASP A 466 0.57 2.29 -41.72
C ASP A 466 -0.03 1.09 -40.96
N HIS A 467 0.85 0.28 -40.38
CA HIS A 467 0.52 -0.81 -39.47
C HIS A 467 0.27 -0.27 -38.06
N VAL A 468 -0.96 -0.45 -37.56
CA VAL A 468 -1.42 0.20 -36.32
C VAL A 468 -2.25 -0.72 -35.42
N GLY A 469 -2.20 -0.45 -34.13
CA GLY A 469 -2.98 -1.11 -33.09
C GLY A 469 -3.98 -0.19 -32.40
N VAL A 470 -5.05 -0.76 -31.85
CA VAL A 470 -6.00 -0.09 -30.93
C VAL A 470 -6.28 -1.02 -29.75
N GLY A 471 -6.12 -0.49 -28.52
CA GLY A 471 -6.24 -1.27 -27.27
C GLY A 471 -7.59 -1.14 -26.59
N THR A 472 -7.57 -0.96 -25.26
CA THR A 472 -8.74 -0.95 -24.37
C THR A 472 -9.62 0.32 -24.46
N TYR A 473 -9.06 1.45 -24.93
CA TYR A 473 -9.74 2.74 -25.01
C TYR A 473 -9.55 3.39 -26.39
N VAL A 474 -10.49 4.25 -26.78
CA VAL A 474 -10.49 4.96 -28.09
C VAL A 474 -10.62 6.49 -27.98
N ASN A 475 -10.97 7.02 -26.81
CA ASN A 475 -11.13 8.46 -26.59
C ASN A 475 -11.05 8.83 -25.09
N SER A 476 -10.91 10.13 -24.79
CA SER A 476 -11.15 10.72 -23.47
C SER A 476 -11.32 12.26 -23.56
N CYS A 477 -11.51 12.94 -22.43
CA CYS A 477 -11.43 14.42 -22.34
C CYS A 477 -10.10 15.00 -22.87
N ARG A 478 -9.03 14.19 -22.93
CA ARG A 478 -7.67 14.52 -23.40
C ARG A 478 -6.90 15.62 -22.65
N ASP A 479 -7.53 16.35 -21.71
CA ASP A 479 -6.96 17.51 -21.00
C ASP A 479 -6.94 17.42 -19.46
N CYS A 480 -7.56 16.41 -18.84
CA CYS A 480 -7.44 16.25 -17.38
C CYS A 480 -6.01 15.85 -16.95
N GLU A 481 -5.71 15.99 -15.65
CA GLU A 481 -4.44 15.63 -15.02
C GLU A 481 -3.90 14.26 -15.47
N ASN A 482 -4.77 13.25 -15.56
CA ASN A 482 -4.41 11.90 -15.99
C ASN A 482 -4.02 11.87 -17.49
N CYS A 483 -4.77 12.56 -18.36
CA CYS A 483 -4.48 12.62 -19.79
C CYS A 483 -3.18 13.38 -20.09
N ASN A 484 -2.96 14.51 -19.42
CA ASN A 484 -1.73 15.29 -19.56
C ASN A 484 -0.51 14.60 -18.90
N SER A 485 -0.75 13.55 -18.10
CA SER A 485 0.26 12.63 -17.56
C SER A 485 0.41 11.32 -18.36
N SER A 486 -0.21 11.19 -19.54
CA SER A 486 -0.25 9.96 -20.36
C SER A 486 -0.87 8.73 -19.68
N LEU A 487 -1.79 8.94 -18.74
CA LEU A 487 -2.59 7.93 -18.02
C LEU A 487 -4.07 7.98 -18.46
N GLU A 488 -4.32 8.06 -19.77
CA GLU A 488 -5.67 8.17 -20.33
C GLU A 488 -6.59 7.00 -19.94
N ASN A 489 -6.02 5.83 -19.67
CA ASN A 489 -6.69 4.64 -19.15
C ASN A 489 -7.38 4.85 -17.78
N HIS A 490 -7.06 5.94 -17.08
CA HIS A 490 -7.70 6.34 -15.84
C HIS A 490 -8.35 7.75 -15.91
N CYS A 491 -8.56 8.31 -17.10
CA CYS A 491 -9.39 9.51 -17.25
C CYS A 491 -10.83 9.23 -16.73
N PRO A 492 -11.49 10.15 -16.01
CA PRO A 492 -12.90 10.00 -15.63
C PRO A 492 -13.79 9.78 -16.86
N GLU A 493 -13.62 10.62 -17.88
CA GLU A 493 -14.31 10.55 -19.18
C GLU A 493 -13.62 9.61 -20.19
N ARG A 494 -12.95 8.54 -19.74
CA ARG A 494 -12.32 7.57 -20.66
C ARG A 494 -13.38 6.76 -21.41
N VAL A 495 -13.16 6.57 -22.70
CA VAL A 495 -14.08 5.84 -23.58
C VAL A 495 -13.46 4.49 -23.94
N PHE A 496 -14.03 3.41 -23.41
CA PHE A 496 -13.64 2.04 -23.77
C PHE A 496 -13.85 1.76 -25.27
N THR A 497 -13.08 0.84 -25.84
CA THR A 497 -13.20 0.42 -27.26
C THR A 497 -14.54 -0.28 -27.57
N PHE A 498 -15.17 -0.86 -26.55
CA PHE A 498 -16.56 -1.30 -26.61
C PHE A 498 -17.28 -1.11 -25.26
N ASN A 499 -18.62 -1.13 -25.27
CA ASN A 499 -19.53 -0.96 -24.12
C ASN A 499 -19.47 0.38 -23.34
N GLY A 500 -18.40 1.17 -23.53
CA GLY A 500 -18.31 2.56 -23.09
C GLY A 500 -19.13 3.50 -23.97
N ILE A 501 -19.21 4.77 -23.59
CA ILE A 501 -19.99 5.83 -24.25
C ILE A 501 -19.01 6.85 -24.81
N ASP A 502 -18.99 7.07 -26.12
CA ASP A 502 -18.14 8.11 -26.74
C ASP A 502 -18.75 9.52 -26.56
N THR A 503 -17.94 10.53 -26.83
CA THR A 503 -18.22 11.97 -26.73
C THR A 503 -19.38 12.47 -27.60
N ASP A 504 -19.79 11.72 -28.62
CA ASP A 504 -21.01 11.95 -29.42
C ASP A 504 -22.23 11.15 -28.90
N GLY A 505 -22.10 10.61 -27.68
CA GLY A 505 -23.00 9.65 -27.07
C GLY A 505 -22.68 8.20 -27.44
N THR A 506 -22.04 7.91 -28.57
CA THR A 506 -22.14 6.58 -29.17
C THR A 506 -21.53 5.46 -28.28
N VAL A 507 -22.36 4.53 -27.77
CA VAL A 507 -21.91 3.27 -27.11
C VAL A 507 -20.96 2.55 -28.05
N THR A 508 -19.67 2.68 -27.79
CA THR A 508 -18.59 2.14 -28.59
C THR A 508 -18.71 0.64 -28.74
N LYS A 509 -18.22 0.13 -29.87
CA LYS A 509 -18.35 -1.28 -30.27
C LYS A 509 -17.11 -1.69 -31.09
N GLY A 510 -16.58 -2.86 -30.75
CA GLY A 510 -15.14 -3.13 -30.81
C GLY A 510 -14.60 -3.75 -32.09
N GLY A 511 -13.53 -4.52 -31.90
CA GLY A 511 -12.68 -5.13 -32.92
C GLY A 511 -13.30 -6.27 -33.71
N TYR A 512 -14.46 -6.82 -33.30
CA TYR A 512 -15.17 -7.84 -34.07
C TYR A 512 -15.99 -7.18 -35.19
N SER A 513 -15.31 -6.34 -35.99
CA SER A 513 -15.89 -5.41 -36.95
C SER A 513 -14.94 -5.18 -38.12
N THR A 514 -15.44 -4.74 -39.28
CA THR A 514 -14.59 -4.57 -40.46
C THR A 514 -13.66 -3.36 -40.37
N HIS A 515 -14.02 -2.35 -39.57
CA HIS A 515 -13.29 -1.09 -39.45
C HIS A 515 -13.60 -0.39 -38.12
N ILE A 516 -12.63 0.39 -37.65
CA ILE A 516 -12.80 1.31 -36.51
C ILE A 516 -12.22 2.68 -36.85
N VAL A 517 -12.84 3.72 -36.27
CA VAL A 517 -12.39 5.11 -36.32
C VAL A 517 -12.06 5.49 -34.88
N VAL A 518 -10.84 5.97 -34.64
CA VAL A 518 -10.34 6.34 -33.31
C VAL A 518 -9.61 7.67 -33.37
N HIS A 519 -9.59 8.41 -32.27
CA HIS A 519 -8.76 9.61 -32.17
C HIS A 519 -7.27 9.21 -32.17
N GLU A 520 -6.40 9.96 -32.87
CA GLU A 520 -5.01 9.52 -33.18
C GLU A 520 -4.19 9.12 -31.93
N ARG A 521 -4.43 9.78 -30.79
CA ARG A 521 -3.81 9.46 -29.48
C ARG A 521 -4.05 8.01 -28.99
N TYR A 522 -5.05 7.31 -29.52
CA TYR A 522 -5.41 5.92 -29.17
C TYR A 522 -5.12 4.93 -30.31
N CYS A 523 -4.47 5.42 -31.37
CA CYS A 523 -3.86 4.61 -32.40
C CYS A 523 -2.38 4.43 -32.05
N PHE A 524 -1.87 3.21 -32.11
CA PHE A 524 -0.49 2.88 -31.73
C PHE A 524 0.27 2.34 -32.94
N GLN A 525 1.47 2.83 -33.20
CA GLN A 525 2.28 2.32 -34.31
C GLN A 525 2.81 0.92 -33.97
N ILE A 526 2.55 -0.05 -34.84
CA ILE A 526 3.17 -1.39 -34.75
C ILE A 526 4.47 -1.32 -35.55
N PRO A 527 5.66 -1.56 -34.93
CA PRO A 527 6.93 -1.43 -35.64
C PRO A 527 7.07 -2.36 -36.86
N ASP A 528 7.76 -1.88 -37.89
CA ASP A 528 7.96 -2.61 -39.14
C ASP A 528 8.58 -4.00 -38.91
N GLY A 529 8.03 -5.01 -39.58
CA GLY A 529 8.44 -6.41 -39.42
C GLY A 529 7.87 -7.13 -38.19
N TYR A 530 7.21 -6.43 -37.25
CA TYR A 530 6.51 -7.09 -36.14
C TYR A 530 5.16 -7.68 -36.63
N PRO A 531 4.86 -8.98 -36.41
CA PRO A 531 3.65 -9.59 -36.98
C PRO A 531 2.34 -9.05 -36.36
N LEU A 532 1.43 -8.53 -37.18
CA LEU A 532 0.16 -7.93 -36.73
C LEU A 532 -0.66 -8.85 -35.80
N ALA A 533 -0.80 -10.14 -36.16
CA ALA A 533 -1.51 -11.11 -35.33
C ALA A 533 -0.87 -11.33 -33.95
N LYS A 534 0.46 -11.17 -33.84
CA LYS A 534 1.20 -11.22 -32.56
C LYS A 534 1.16 -9.87 -31.81
N ALA A 535 0.81 -8.77 -32.48
CA ALA A 535 0.71 -7.44 -31.87
C ALA A 535 -0.63 -7.25 -31.15
N ALA A 536 -1.73 -7.74 -31.75
CA ALA A 536 -3.08 -7.66 -31.20
C ALA A 536 -3.16 -7.99 -29.68
N PRO A 537 -2.66 -9.14 -29.18
CA PRO A 537 -2.74 -9.46 -27.75
C PRO A 537 -1.85 -8.60 -26.84
N LEU A 538 -0.83 -7.91 -27.36
CA LEU A 538 0.00 -7.02 -26.53
C LEU A 538 -0.79 -5.81 -26.02
N LEU A 539 -1.77 -5.33 -26.80
CA LEU A 539 -2.60 -4.16 -26.53
C LEU A 539 -3.59 -4.34 -25.36
N CYS A 540 -3.65 -5.55 -24.78
CA CYS A 540 -4.32 -5.83 -23.52
C CYS A 540 -3.47 -6.71 -22.59
N ALA A 541 -3.11 -7.94 -22.99
CA ALA A 541 -2.32 -8.83 -22.11
C ALA A 541 -0.91 -8.33 -21.87
N GLY A 542 -0.22 -7.89 -22.93
CA GLY A 542 1.15 -7.39 -22.80
C GLY A 542 1.21 -6.18 -21.87
N ILE A 543 0.41 -5.17 -22.17
CA ILE A 543 0.43 -3.92 -21.44
C ILE A 543 -0.03 -4.08 -19.99
N THR A 544 -1.06 -4.90 -19.73
CA THR A 544 -1.60 -5.12 -18.38
C THR A 544 -0.53 -5.63 -17.39
N VAL A 545 0.42 -6.46 -17.83
CA VAL A 545 1.55 -6.91 -16.99
C VAL A 545 2.78 -6.00 -17.08
N TYR A 546 3.00 -5.31 -18.21
CA TYR A 546 4.10 -4.38 -18.40
C TYR A 546 3.98 -3.13 -17.53
N THR A 547 2.81 -2.47 -17.53
CA THR A 547 2.53 -1.26 -16.74
C THR A 547 2.87 -1.39 -15.25
N PRO A 548 2.40 -2.40 -14.49
CA PRO A 548 2.75 -2.53 -13.07
C PRO A 548 4.23 -2.87 -12.87
N MET A 549 4.86 -3.64 -13.76
CA MET A 549 6.30 -3.91 -13.67
C MET A 549 7.13 -2.63 -13.87
N MET A 550 6.77 -1.78 -14.83
CA MET A 550 7.44 -0.48 -15.03
C MET A 550 7.19 0.47 -13.87
N ARG A 551 5.93 0.63 -13.42
CA ARG A 551 5.53 1.50 -12.31
C ARG A 551 6.28 1.20 -11.01
N HIS A 552 6.57 -0.07 -10.75
CA HIS A 552 7.29 -0.53 -9.54
C HIS A 552 8.80 -0.81 -9.78
N ASN A 553 9.38 -0.31 -10.89
CA ASN A 553 10.80 -0.45 -11.24
C ASN A 553 11.30 -1.91 -11.26
N MET A 554 10.47 -2.81 -11.81
CA MET A 554 10.72 -4.25 -11.99
C MET A 554 11.19 -4.61 -13.40
N ASN A 555 11.93 -3.69 -14.01
CA ASN A 555 12.69 -3.85 -15.25
C ASN A 555 14.21 -3.94 -15.00
N GLN A 556 14.62 -4.15 -13.75
CA GLN A 556 16.02 -4.10 -13.31
C GLN A 556 16.59 -5.53 -13.16
N PRO A 557 17.66 -5.90 -13.90
CA PRO A 557 18.24 -7.24 -13.86
C PRO A 557 18.60 -7.75 -12.46
N GLY A 558 18.53 -9.06 -12.26
CA GLY A 558 18.90 -9.73 -11.01
C GLY A 558 17.84 -9.70 -9.91
N LYS A 559 16.82 -8.82 -9.98
CA LYS A 559 15.64 -8.91 -9.11
C LYS A 559 14.85 -10.19 -9.38
N SER A 560 14.03 -10.60 -8.41
CA SER A 560 13.19 -11.80 -8.45
C SER A 560 11.69 -11.47 -8.62
N LEU A 561 11.04 -12.19 -9.52
CA LEU A 561 9.63 -12.06 -9.89
C LEU A 561 8.88 -13.37 -9.61
N GLY A 562 7.76 -13.29 -8.89
CA GLY A 562 6.72 -14.32 -8.89
C GLY A 562 5.66 -14.04 -9.94
N VAL A 563 5.11 -15.08 -10.56
CA VAL A 563 3.95 -14.99 -11.46
C VAL A 563 2.90 -16.01 -11.01
N ILE A 564 1.78 -15.55 -10.45
CA ILE A 564 0.68 -16.44 -10.05
C ILE A 564 -0.20 -16.72 -11.27
N GLY A 565 -0.33 -18.00 -11.62
CA GLY A 565 -1.07 -18.47 -12.78
C GLY A 565 -0.30 -18.35 -14.10
N LEU A 566 -0.40 -19.37 -14.96
CA LEU A 566 0.26 -19.40 -16.27
C LEU A 566 -0.77 -19.45 -17.40
N GLY A 567 -1.32 -18.29 -17.73
CA GLY A 567 -2.33 -18.10 -18.77
C GLY A 567 -2.04 -16.90 -19.68
N GLY A 568 -3.10 -16.33 -20.26
CA GLY A 568 -3.01 -15.23 -21.23
C GLY A 568 -2.27 -13.98 -20.74
N LEU A 569 -2.23 -13.72 -19.43
CA LEU A 569 -1.41 -12.69 -18.79
C LEU A 569 -0.07 -13.26 -18.28
N GLY A 570 -0.11 -14.38 -17.55
CA GLY A 570 1.07 -14.99 -16.94
C GLY A 570 2.21 -15.32 -17.92
N HIS A 571 1.90 -15.82 -19.12
CA HIS A 571 2.94 -16.09 -20.12
C HIS A 571 3.65 -14.82 -20.62
N MET A 572 2.97 -13.66 -20.64
CA MET A 572 3.59 -12.38 -20.93
C MET A 572 4.43 -11.88 -19.76
N ALA A 573 3.96 -12.05 -18.51
CA ALA A 573 4.73 -11.67 -17.32
C ALA A 573 6.06 -12.45 -17.24
N VAL A 574 6.06 -13.74 -17.59
CA VAL A 574 7.30 -14.54 -17.71
C VAL A 574 8.19 -14.00 -18.84
N LYS A 575 7.66 -13.81 -20.05
CA LYS A 575 8.44 -13.29 -21.20
C LYS A 575 9.08 -11.92 -20.92
N PHE A 576 8.35 -10.99 -20.32
CA PHE A 576 8.92 -9.69 -19.90
C PHE A 576 9.94 -9.86 -18.78
N GLY A 577 9.65 -10.67 -17.76
CA GLY A 577 10.59 -10.94 -16.67
C GLY A 577 11.93 -11.49 -17.17
N LYS A 578 11.91 -12.42 -18.13
CA LYS A 578 13.15 -12.93 -18.76
C LYS A 578 13.84 -11.87 -19.62
N ALA A 579 13.10 -11.07 -20.40
CA ALA A 579 13.67 -9.98 -21.19
C ALA A 579 14.32 -8.87 -20.35
N PHE A 580 13.79 -8.59 -19.15
CA PHE A 580 14.39 -7.66 -18.18
C PHE A 580 15.53 -8.28 -17.33
N GLY A 581 15.94 -9.52 -17.59
CA GLY A 581 17.01 -10.20 -16.84
C GLY A 581 16.62 -10.55 -15.39
N LEU A 582 15.34 -10.75 -15.11
CA LEU A 582 14.85 -11.18 -13.79
C LEU A 582 15.04 -12.70 -13.59
N LYS A 583 15.06 -13.08 -12.30
CA LYS A 583 14.83 -14.47 -11.86
C LYS A 583 13.33 -14.68 -11.69
N VAL A 584 12.72 -15.48 -12.56
CA VAL A 584 11.26 -15.66 -12.66
C VAL A 584 10.85 -17.00 -12.08
N THR A 585 9.98 -16.96 -11.07
CA THR A 585 9.32 -18.13 -10.49
C THR A 585 7.85 -18.12 -10.88
N VAL A 586 7.37 -19.19 -11.52
CA VAL A 586 5.95 -19.40 -11.77
C VAL A 586 5.32 -20.12 -10.58
N LEU A 587 4.17 -19.64 -10.12
CA LEU A 587 3.39 -20.16 -9.00
C LEU A 587 2.08 -20.73 -9.54
N SER A 588 1.86 -22.03 -9.33
CA SER A 588 0.76 -22.78 -9.93
C SER A 588 0.04 -23.67 -8.91
N THR A 589 -1.26 -23.87 -9.07
CA THR A 589 -2.03 -24.85 -8.28
C THR A 589 -1.89 -26.28 -8.80
N SER A 590 -1.23 -26.50 -9.95
CA SER A 590 -1.00 -27.85 -10.50
C SER A 590 0.29 -27.96 -11.32
N GLU A 591 0.82 -29.18 -11.37
CA GLU A 591 2.07 -29.55 -12.08
C GLU A 591 1.97 -29.44 -13.61
N SER A 592 0.74 -29.45 -14.16
CA SER A 592 0.43 -29.47 -15.60
C SER A 592 1.06 -28.34 -16.43
N LYS A 593 1.53 -27.27 -15.78
CA LYS A 593 2.16 -26.10 -16.40
C LYS A 593 3.69 -26.02 -16.20
N ARG A 594 4.35 -27.00 -15.56
CA ARG A 594 5.81 -26.95 -15.31
C ARG A 594 6.61 -26.90 -16.61
N ASP A 595 6.35 -27.82 -17.54
CA ASP A 595 7.06 -27.89 -18.82
C ASP A 595 6.86 -26.61 -19.65
N GLU A 596 5.63 -26.11 -19.71
CA GLU A 596 5.32 -24.84 -20.37
C GLU A 596 6.02 -23.63 -19.74
N ALA A 597 6.20 -23.62 -18.40
CA ALA A 597 6.90 -22.54 -17.70
C ALA A 597 8.42 -22.59 -17.94
N ILE A 598 9.04 -23.76 -17.72
CA ILE A 598 10.49 -23.91 -17.73
C ILE A 598 11.02 -23.99 -19.17
N ASN A 599 10.50 -24.91 -19.99
CA ASN A 599 11.09 -25.26 -21.28
C ASN A 599 10.58 -24.40 -22.44
N LEU A 600 9.30 -23.99 -22.42
CA LEU A 600 8.72 -23.13 -23.47
C LEU A 600 8.87 -21.64 -23.17
N LEU A 601 8.76 -21.21 -21.91
CA LEU A 601 8.81 -19.79 -21.52
C LEU A 601 10.10 -19.35 -20.81
N GLY A 602 10.96 -20.29 -20.42
CA GLY A 602 12.28 -19.98 -19.83
C GLY A 602 12.24 -19.45 -18.40
N ALA A 603 11.21 -19.77 -17.61
CA ALA A 603 11.18 -19.46 -16.18
C ALA A 603 12.29 -20.21 -15.43
N ASP A 604 12.91 -19.58 -14.43
CA ASP A 604 14.02 -20.15 -13.67
C ASP A 604 13.56 -21.14 -12.60
N ASN A 605 12.30 -21.04 -12.17
CA ASN A 605 11.69 -21.93 -11.17
C ASN A 605 10.16 -22.06 -11.39
N PHE A 606 9.59 -23.17 -10.90
CA PHE A 606 8.16 -23.43 -10.90
C PHE A 606 7.78 -24.13 -9.59
N VAL A 607 6.85 -23.52 -8.84
CA VAL A 607 6.43 -23.97 -7.51
C VAL A 607 4.93 -24.24 -7.46
N ILE A 608 4.58 -25.36 -6.82
CA ILE A 608 3.20 -25.73 -6.51
C ILE A 608 2.75 -24.96 -5.26
N SER A 609 1.75 -24.09 -5.38
CA SER A 609 1.33 -23.22 -4.28
C SER A 609 0.50 -23.91 -3.19
N SER A 610 0.08 -25.15 -3.43
CA SER A 610 -0.47 -26.06 -2.41
C SER A 610 0.60 -26.91 -1.70
N ASP A 611 1.85 -26.88 -2.17
CA ASP A 611 2.98 -27.51 -1.48
C ASP A 611 3.58 -26.50 -0.48
N THR A 612 3.34 -26.75 0.80
CA THR A 612 3.78 -25.87 1.89
C THR A 612 5.30 -25.85 2.07
N GLN A 613 6.02 -26.91 1.67
CA GLN A 613 7.48 -26.97 1.75
C GLN A 613 8.11 -26.16 0.61
N GLN A 614 7.58 -26.26 -0.60
CA GLN A 614 8.01 -25.41 -1.73
C GLN A 614 7.71 -23.93 -1.46
N MET A 615 6.52 -23.60 -0.93
CA MET A 615 6.16 -22.23 -0.58
C MET A 615 7.05 -21.65 0.54
N GLU A 616 7.30 -22.40 1.62
CA GLU A 616 8.17 -21.93 2.72
C GLU A 616 9.63 -21.73 2.24
N SER A 617 10.10 -22.50 1.26
CA SER A 617 11.43 -22.31 0.66
C SER A 617 11.59 -20.98 -0.10
N LEU A 618 10.49 -20.33 -0.47
CA LEU A 618 10.46 -19.04 -1.17
C LEU A 618 10.13 -17.84 -0.26
N LYS A 619 9.99 -18.05 1.05
CA LYS A 619 9.63 -17.01 2.04
C LYS A 619 10.65 -15.85 2.00
N ASN A 620 10.16 -14.61 1.88
CA ASN A 620 10.99 -13.40 1.72
C ASN A 620 11.99 -13.41 0.53
N SER A 621 11.76 -14.19 -0.53
CA SER A 621 12.70 -14.32 -1.67
C SER A 621 12.39 -13.45 -2.89
N LEU A 622 11.14 -12.99 -3.05
CA LEU A 622 10.63 -12.31 -4.25
C LEU A 622 10.62 -10.79 -4.05
N HIS A 623 11.12 -10.01 -5.02
CA HIS A 623 10.99 -8.54 -4.97
C HIS A 623 9.59 -8.09 -5.40
N PHE A 624 8.97 -8.85 -6.31
CA PHE A 624 7.67 -8.55 -6.90
C PHE A 624 6.87 -9.82 -7.19
N ILE A 625 5.55 -9.71 -7.15
CA ILE A 625 4.65 -10.74 -7.66
C ILE A 625 3.66 -10.09 -8.63
N VAL A 626 3.47 -10.66 -9.81
CA VAL A 626 2.31 -10.37 -10.67
C VAL A 626 1.28 -11.47 -10.42
N ASP A 627 0.13 -11.10 -9.85
CA ASP A 627 -1.01 -12.01 -9.72
C ASP A 627 -1.88 -11.93 -10.98
N THR A 628 -1.95 -13.04 -11.72
CA THR A 628 -2.78 -13.18 -12.94
C THR A 628 -3.95 -14.15 -12.75
N ALA A 629 -4.21 -14.62 -11.53
CA ALA A 629 -5.28 -15.57 -11.27
C ALA A 629 -6.66 -14.89 -11.33
N SER A 630 -7.53 -15.40 -12.22
CA SER A 630 -8.94 -14.98 -12.33
C SER A 630 -9.87 -15.82 -11.43
N GLY A 631 -9.32 -16.39 -10.35
CA GLY A 631 -10.04 -17.27 -9.44
C GLY A 631 -9.52 -17.12 -8.02
N ASP A 632 -10.43 -17.33 -7.07
CA ASP A 632 -10.22 -17.00 -5.66
C ASP A 632 -9.11 -17.85 -5.04
N HIS A 633 -8.25 -17.19 -4.26
CA HIS A 633 -7.08 -17.78 -3.63
C HIS A 633 -6.67 -16.97 -2.39
N PRO A 634 -6.02 -17.59 -1.38
CA PRO A 634 -5.60 -16.88 -0.18
C PRO A 634 -4.40 -15.95 -0.46
N PHE A 635 -4.46 -14.70 -0.01
CA PHE A 635 -3.40 -13.71 -0.27
C PHE A 635 -2.19 -13.86 0.67
N ASP A 636 -2.40 -14.12 1.96
CA ASP A 636 -1.34 -14.19 2.97
C ASP A 636 -0.16 -15.14 2.62
N PRO A 637 -0.37 -16.37 2.09
CA PRO A 637 0.73 -17.26 1.72
C PRO A 637 1.62 -16.69 0.62
N TYR A 638 1.03 -16.08 -0.42
CA TYR A 638 1.79 -15.47 -1.51
C TYR A 638 2.47 -14.16 -1.09
N LEU A 639 1.82 -13.35 -0.27
CA LEU A 639 2.44 -12.16 0.33
C LEU A 639 3.68 -12.54 1.15
N SER A 640 3.67 -13.68 1.85
CA SER A 640 4.83 -14.16 2.62
C SER A 640 6.09 -14.49 1.81
N LEU A 641 5.96 -14.62 0.49
CA LEU A 641 7.10 -14.82 -0.42
C LEU A 641 7.85 -13.50 -0.72
N LEU A 642 7.24 -12.34 -0.46
CA LEU A 642 7.82 -11.03 -0.75
C LEU A 642 8.93 -10.67 0.25
N LYS A 643 10.04 -10.14 -0.26
CA LYS A 643 11.03 -9.38 0.51
C LYS A 643 10.37 -8.21 1.25
N VAL A 644 11.04 -7.69 2.26
CA VAL A 644 10.64 -6.46 2.96
C VAL A 644 10.47 -5.31 1.96
N GLY A 645 9.33 -4.62 2.01
CA GLY A 645 8.98 -3.57 1.04
C GLY A 645 8.57 -4.07 -0.35
N GLY A 646 8.50 -5.39 -0.56
CA GLY A 646 8.07 -5.99 -1.83
C GLY A 646 6.60 -5.70 -2.18
N VAL A 647 6.27 -5.82 -3.46
CA VAL A 647 4.96 -5.46 -4.00
C VAL A 647 4.32 -6.65 -4.73
N MET A 648 3.04 -6.89 -4.46
CA MET A 648 2.18 -7.75 -5.28
C MET A 648 1.28 -6.87 -6.14
N ALA A 649 1.37 -7.01 -7.46
CA ALA A 649 0.49 -6.35 -8.41
C ALA A 649 -0.61 -7.32 -8.86
N ILE A 650 -1.85 -7.05 -8.45
CA ILE A 650 -3.02 -7.75 -8.97
C ILE A 650 -3.34 -7.21 -10.35
N VAL A 651 -3.41 -8.14 -11.31
CA VAL A 651 -4.01 -7.94 -12.63
C VAL A 651 -5.07 -9.00 -12.96
N GLY A 652 -5.23 -10.01 -12.09
CA GLY A 652 -6.40 -10.88 -12.03
C GLY A 652 -7.64 -10.16 -11.48
N PHE A 653 -8.75 -10.89 -11.38
CA PHE A 653 -10.02 -10.37 -10.87
C PHE A 653 -10.75 -11.49 -10.09
N PRO A 654 -10.37 -11.75 -8.82
CA PRO A 654 -11.12 -12.64 -7.93
C PRO A 654 -12.48 -12.03 -7.54
N SER A 655 -13.29 -12.76 -6.77
CA SER A 655 -14.55 -12.27 -6.22
C SER A 655 -14.35 -11.29 -5.05
N GLU A 656 -13.41 -11.60 -4.14
CA GLU A 656 -13.02 -10.79 -2.98
C GLU A 656 -11.49 -10.83 -2.79
N ILE A 657 -10.91 -9.74 -2.27
CA ILE A 657 -9.57 -9.74 -1.67
C ILE A 657 -9.75 -9.81 -0.15
N GLN A 658 -9.29 -10.91 0.45
CA GLN A 658 -9.32 -11.16 1.89
C GLN A 658 -7.88 -11.44 2.39
N MET A 659 -7.43 -10.76 3.45
CA MET A 659 -6.12 -11.02 4.07
C MET A 659 -6.05 -10.58 5.54
N HIS A 660 -5.08 -11.11 6.29
CA HIS A 660 -4.82 -10.67 7.67
C HIS A 660 -3.94 -9.39 7.69
N PRO A 661 -4.34 -8.31 8.38
CA PRO A 661 -3.67 -6.99 8.27
C PRO A 661 -2.18 -7.01 8.65
N ALA A 662 -1.81 -7.80 9.66
CA ALA A 662 -0.42 -7.96 10.07
C ALA A 662 0.52 -8.49 8.95
N SER A 663 -0.01 -9.13 7.89
CA SER A 663 0.81 -9.57 6.77
C SER A 663 1.40 -8.37 6.04
N LEU A 664 0.57 -7.44 5.56
CA LEU A 664 1.04 -6.18 4.97
C LEU A 664 1.98 -5.42 5.93
N SER A 665 1.56 -5.20 7.18
CA SER A 665 2.31 -4.32 8.10
C SER A 665 3.67 -4.89 8.52
N ARG A 666 3.80 -6.22 8.78
CA ARG A 666 5.07 -6.83 9.22
C ARG A 666 6.12 -6.86 8.12
N GLY A 667 5.72 -7.07 6.87
CA GLY A 667 6.62 -7.07 5.71
C GLY A 667 6.85 -5.68 5.09
N ALA A 668 6.12 -4.66 5.54
CA ALA A 668 5.97 -3.39 4.82
C ALA A 668 5.52 -3.58 3.34
N TRP A 669 4.76 -4.65 3.08
CA TRP A 669 4.35 -5.04 1.73
C TRP A 669 3.26 -4.13 1.19
N THR A 670 3.16 -4.09 -0.15
CA THR A 670 2.13 -3.35 -0.88
C THR A 670 1.36 -4.27 -1.81
N LEU A 671 0.04 -4.16 -1.80
CA LEU A 671 -0.87 -4.75 -2.77
C LEU A 671 -1.36 -3.65 -3.73
N SER A 672 -0.92 -3.71 -4.99
CA SER A 672 -1.19 -2.71 -6.03
C SER A 672 -2.20 -3.28 -7.03
N GLY A 673 -3.23 -2.52 -7.39
CA GLY A 673 -4.03 -2.80 -8.58
C GLY A 673 -3.35 -2.28 -9.84
N SER A 674 -3.56 -2.94 -10.98
CA SER A 674 -3.29 -2.36 -12.30
C SER A 674 -4.23 -2.92 -13.37
N VAL A 675 -4.62 -2.08 -14.32
CA VAL A 675 -5.39 -2.45 -15.51
C VAL A 675 -4.76 -1.82 -16.74
N THR A 676 -4.48 -2.64 -17.77
CA THR A 676 -3.95 -2.20 -19.07
C THR A 676 -2.81 -1.18 -18.92
N GLY A 677 -2.78 -0.07 -19.66
CA GLY A 677 -1.78 0.98 -19.49
C GLY A 677 -2.15 2.30 -20.18
N GLY A 678 -1.34 3.32 -19.91
CA GLY A 678 -1.44 4.63 -20.55
C GLY A 678 -1.01 4.60 -22.02
N THR A 679 -1.32 5.65 -22.79
CA THR A 679 -1.01 5.69 -24.24
C THR A 679 0.50 5.59 -24.51
N LYS A 680 1.29 6.27 -23.67
CA LYS A 680 2.76 6.17 -23.67
C LYS A 680 3.24 4.75 -23.39
N ASP A 681 2.77 4.14 -22.29
CA ASP A 681 3.20 2.82 -21.85
C ASP A 681 2.93 1.75 -22.93
N ILE A 682 1.80 1.86 -23.66
CA ILE A 682 1.47 0.96 -24.78
C ILE A 682 2.49 1.10 -25.91
N GLN A 683 2.86 2.31 -26.32
CA GLN A 683 3.82 2.51 -27.40
C GLN A 683 5.25 2.11 -26.99
N GLU A 684 5.66 2.39 -25.75
CA GLU A 684 6.96 1.94 -25.21
C GLU A 684 7.03 0.41 -25.13
N MET A 685 5.96 -0.26 -24.70
CA MET A 685 5.85 -1.71 -24.70
C MET A 685 5.90 -2.31 -26.12
N LEU A 686 5.17 -1.76 -27.11
CA LEU A 686 5.23 -2.24 -28.49
C LEU A 686 6.65 -2.13 -29.07
N ASN A 687 7.32 -1.00 -28.85
CA ASN A 687 8.69 -0.76 -29.27
C ASN A 687 9.66 -1.73 -28.57
N PHE A 688 9.50 -1.96 -27.27
CA PHE A 688 10.30 -2.92 -26.50
C PHE A 688 10.10 -4.37 -26.98
N CYS A 689 8.86 -4.78 -27.25
CA CYS A 689 8.55 -6.10 -27.79
C CYS A 689 9.16 -6.32 -29.18
N ALA A 690 9.15 -5.30 -30.05
CA ALA A 690 9.79 -5.40 -31.37
C ALA A 690 11.32 -5.48 -31.27
N ALA A 691 11.95 -4.61 -30.49
CA ALA A 691 13.41 -4.60 -30.31
C ALA A 691 13.94 -5.92 -29.72
N ASN A 692 13.21 -6.52 -28.78
CA ASN A 692 13.59 -7.76 -28.09
C ASN A 692 12.94 -9.03 -28.67
N LYS A 693 12.20 -8.93 -29.78
CA LYS A 693 11.51 -10.05 -30.46
C LYS A 693 10.58 -10.85 -29.52
N ILE A 694 9.87 -10.15 -28.63
CA ILE A 694 8.95 -10.73 -27.66
C ILE A 694 7.59 -10.92 -28.34
N TYR A 695 7.20 -12.17 -28.55
CA TYR A 695 5.94 -12.56 -29.19
C TYR A 695 5.04 -13.32 -28.20
N PRO A 696 3.73 -13.01 -28.10
CA PRO A 696 2.74 -13.86 -27.41
C PRO A 696 2.54 -15.18 -28.17
N GLU A 697 2.13 -16.27 -27.51
CA GLU A 697 1.72 -17.48 -28.25
C GLU A 697 0.23 -17.46 -28.57
N ILE A 698 -0.10 -17.70 -29.85
CA ILE A 698 -1.43 -17.47 -30.41
C ILE A 698 -1.91 -18.66 -31.23
N GLU A 699 -3.23 -18.87 -31.20
CA GLU A 699 -3.98 -19.71 -32.14
C GLU A 699 -4.84 -18.80 -33.02
N ILE A 700 -4.74 -18.92 -34.35
CA ILE A 700 -5.48 -18.06 -35.29
C ILE A 700 -6.80 -18.73 -35.67
N ILE A 701 -7.90 -17.98 -35.58
CA ILE A 701 -9.27 -18.45 -35.84
C ILE A 701 -10.02 -17.49 -36.80
N LYS A 702 -11.19 -17.92 -37.27
CA LYS A 702 -12.15 -17.05 -37.99
C LYS A 702 -13.31 -16.63 -37.08
N ILE A 703 -14.09 -15.63 -37.49
CA ILE A 703 -15.20 -15.08 -36.68
C ILE A 703 -16.37 -16.06 -36.51
N ASP A 704 -16.58 -16.97 -37.46
CA ASP A 704 -17.60 -18.01 -37.40
C ASP A 704 -17.34 -19.01 -36.26
N TYR A 705 -16.06 -19.29 -35.98
CA TYR A 705 -15.61 -20.14 -34.87
C TYR A 705 -15.64 -19.44 -33.49
N ILE A 706 -15.97 -18.14 -33.39
CA ILE A 706 -15.78 -17.36 -32.15
C ILE A 706 -16.55 -17.91 -30.94
N ASN A 707 -17.76 -18.45 -31.15
CA ASN A 707 -18.58 -19.00 -30.06
C ASN A 707 -17.96 -20.27 -29.44
N GLU A 708 -17.27 -21.07 -30.26
CA GLU A 708 -16.49 -22.22 -29.79
C GLU A 708 -15.19 -21.74 -29.11
N ALA A 709 -14.48 -20.78 -29.68
CA ALA A 709 -13.28 -20.21 -29.08
C ALA A 709 -13.53 -19.56 -27.70
N LEU A 710 -14.66 -18.87 -27.50
CA LEU A 710 -15.06 -18.36 -26.20
C LEU A 710 -15.38 -19.49 -25.20
N THR A 711 -15.89 -20.63 -25.67
CA THR A 711 -16.15 -21.82 -24.85
C THR A 711 -14.85 -22.53 -24.45
N ARG A 712 -13.93 -22.73 -25.41
CA ARG A 712 -12.56 -23.22 -25.16
C ARG A 712 -11.79 -22.30 -24.21
N LEU A 713 -11.92 -20.97 -24.35
CA LEU A 713 -11.29 -19.99 -23.46
C LEU A 713 -11.79 -20.09 -22.01
N VAL A 714 -13.10 -20.29 -21.81
CA VAL A 714 -13.68 -20.55 -20.47
C VAL A 714 -13.15 -21.87 -19.89
N ASN A 715 -13.02 -22.90 -20.73
CA ASN A 715 -12.43 -24.20 -20.37
C ASN A 715 -10.89 -24.16 -20.26
N ARG A 716 -10.25 -23.00 -20.47
CA ARG A 716 -8.80 -22.75 -20.43
C ARG A 716 -8.00 -23.52 -21.51
N ASP A 717 -8.66 -23.94 -22.58
CA ASP A 717 -8.11 -24.71 -23.70
C ASP A 717 -7.52 -23.80 -24.80
N VAL A 718 -6.44 -23.08 -24.47
CA VAL A 718 -5.63 -22.31 -25.43
C VAL A 718 -4.21 -22.11 -24.90
N LYS A 719 -3.21 -22.09 -25.80
CA LYS A 719 -1.79 -21.85 -25.49
C LYS A 719 -1.22 -20.70 -26.35
N TYR A 720 -1.44 -19.43 -26.02
CA TYR A 720 -2.06 -18.87 -24.81
C TYR A 720 -3.18 -17.85 -25.09
N ARG A 721 -3.36 -17.41 -26.35
CA ARG A 721 -4.43 -16.47 -26.76
C ARG A 721 -5.03 -16.89 -28.10
N PHE A 722 -6.33 -16.65 -28.32
CA PHE A 722 -6.91 -16.69 -29.66
C PHE A 722 -6.74 -15.34 -30.35
N VAL A 723 -6.59 -15.35 -31.67
CA VAL A 723 -6.58 -14.17 -32.53
C VAL A 723 -7.45 -14.42 -33.76
N ILE A 724 -8.46 -13.59 -33.96
CA ILE A 724 -9.38 -13.66 -35.08
C ILE A 724 -8.74 -13.00 -36.29
N ASP A 725 -8.65 -13.70 -37.42
CA ASP A 725 -8.40 -13.12 -38.74
C ASP A 725 -9.70 -12.45 -39.24
N ILE A 726 -9.84 -11.17 -38.92
CA ILE A 726 -11.04 -10.37 -39.25
C ILE A 726 -11.10 -10.10 -40.76
N GLU A 727 -9.96 -9.86 -41.40
CA GLU A 727 -9.93 -9.61 -42.85
C GLU A 727 -10.48 -10.81 -43.65
N ASN A 728 -10.13 -12.04 -43.28
CA ASN A 728 -10.56 -13.25 -43.99
C ASN A 728 -11.83 -13.89 -43.39
N SER A 729 -12.54 -13.14 -42.54
CA SER A 729 -13.81 -13.53 -41.88
C SER A 729 -15.04 -12.78 -42.37
N PHE A 730 -14.88 -11.64 -43.07
CA PHE A 730 -15.97 -10.80 -43.58
C PHE A 730 -15.94 -10.68 -45.12
N LYS A 731 -15.40 -11.69 -45.80
CA LYS A 731 -15.30 -11.81 -47.27
C LYS A 731 -16.33 -12.81 -47.81
#